data_AF-A0A1Y6CG62-F1
#
_entry.id   AF-A0A1Y6CG62-F1
#
_cell.length_a   1.000
_cell.length_b   1.000
_cell.length_c   1.000
_cell.angle_alpha   90.00
_cell.angle_beta   90.00
_cell.angle_gamma   90.00
#
_symmetry.space_group_name_H-M   'P 1'
#
loop_
_entity.id
_entity.type
_entity.pdbx_description
1 polymer ?
#
loop_
_entity_poly.entity_id
_entity_poly.type
_entity_poly.pdbx_seq_one_letter_code
_entity_poly.pdbx_strand_id
1 'polypeptide(L)'
;MLTTSQGAVRLFQSITILSITSIFTQGCAQGPELLNKRTPAVSRDLASTAARQSYRIVKSFDSTTVGETEVEFSASYRTAKQSIVLNRKYEVVQQDFQQITRPAHRDDFTQGTLGSRAEEAFSQNDFGILDLLIIVDNSHSMQEEHEKLAVELPSLLSKVSGSDWQITITTTDPADGCFTKIIRKSDPEPEADFAKAILDTGIAGTGDESGFLQIANALNCSGEWLRDNSNLGVLIVSDEDNCSDGTLCANDESESAEVDYVTEKLAAYRTLGEDVRIYGLFWKPTDTIDQCPSAFRPAYLYQELVRQSSGTSGSICDSDYGPTFLSISEDLYGKLKYQFPLRETPLPKSVAVLVNNVEFNDGIVIDGKTVRFNEAPPRNASIKISYRYGESSMKDSFTLSSEPDLATLSVTVDGKDLESIEFQVIGTELHFKTLPGEGLAIEAQYRENIPLPSDYALSHQGELKDLKVLDDNLQPIAHSHDQVSGIIRFPSPPLDSVRYSISYQVPGDPILSYPSGFSEDHLVMDLYAFDPSDENRTWEVDYQDKAFHFQIDEFQENRKITIRYRDPSDSNKTFTLPQAPLPETVMVKANQASCDGSSFVLEGSTIKTSCPMIEGETLSVRYHYIMDHRQEFEINGVKNLEKSVWTVFVNDKPESNFKRQLNRITFDRPLPLQAKIRVEILGKI
;
A
#
# COMPACT_ATOMS: atom_id res chain seq x y z
N MET A 1 -2.47 -37.89 -67.70
CA MET A 1 -3.64 -38.72 -67.33
C MET A 1 -4.27 -38.11 -66.09
N LEU A 2 -5.52 -37.67 -66.23
CA LEU A 2 -6.61 -37.53 -65.25
C LEU A 2 -6.42 -36.89 -63.85
N THR A 3 -7.35 -35.95 -63.59
CA THR A 3 -8.03 -35.58 -62.30
C THR A 3 -7.23 -34.70 -61.31
N THR A 4 -7.75 -33.65 -60.65
CA THR A 4 -9.13 -33.12 -60.47
C THR A 4 -9.10 -31.72 -59.79
N SER A 5 -10.19 -30.98 -60.04
CA SER A 5 -11.01 -30.13 -59.14
C SER A 5 -10.58 -28.72 -58.69
N GLN A 6 -11.44 -27.77 -59.11
CA GLN A 6 -12.20 -26.75 -58.34
C GLN A 6 -11.40 -25.64 -57.62
N GLY A 7 -11.74 -24.35 -57.75
CA GLY A 7 -13.00 -23.73 -58.15
C GLY A 7 -13.46 -22.78 -57.04
N ALA A 8 -13.04 -21.52 -57.10
CA ALA A 8 -13.31 -20.48 -56.12
C ALA A 8 -14.61 -19.72 -56.44
N VAL A 9 -15.45 -19.47 -55.43
CA VAL A 9 -16.46 -18.40 -55.44
C VAL A 9 -16.57 -17.79 -54.04
N ARG A 10 -16.35 -16.47 -53.97
CA ARG A 10 -16.60 -15.59 -52.81
C ARG A 10 -18.09 -15.25 -52.73
N LEU A 11 -18.62 -15.14 -51.51
CA LEU A 11 -19.84 -14.37 -51.23
C LEU A 11 -19.75 -13.73 -49.85
N PHE A 12 -19.93 -12.41 -49.82
CA PHE A 12 -20.11 -11.56 -48.64
C PHE A 12 -21.46 -11.85 -47.99
N GLN A 13 -21.52 -11.90 -46.66
CA GLN A 13 -22.77 -11.77 -45.90
C GLN A 13 -22.65 -10.67 -44.85
N SER A 14 -23.58 -9.72 -44.93
CA SER A 14 -23.91 -8.71 -43.92
C SER A 14 -24.72 -9.34 -42.78
N ILE A 15 -24.44 -8.93 -41.54
CA ILE A 15 -25.17 -9.35 -40.34
C ILE A 15 -26.25 -8.32 -40.01
N THR A 16 -27.50 -8.78 -39.96
CA THR A 16 -28.68 -8.03 -39.51
C THR A 16 -28.99 -8.41 -38.05
N ILE A 17 -29.18 -7.39 -37.21
CA ILE A 17 -29.54 -7.51 -35.79
C ILE A 17 -31.04 -7.85 -35.68
N LEU A 18 -31.37 -8.94 -34.96
CA LEU A 18 -32.74 -9.31 -34.61
C LEU A 18 -33.05 -8.85 -33.18
N SER A 19 -34.09 -8.01 -33.03
CA SER A 19 -34.73 -7.69 -31.76
C SER A 19 -35.62 -8.86 -31.32
N ILE A 20 -35.48 -9.30 -30.07
CA ILE A 20 -36.39 -10.26 -29.43
C ILE A 20 -37.23 -9.51 -28.41
N THR A 21 -38.53 -9.48 -28.68
CA THR A 21 -39.59 -9.07 -27.76
C THR A 21 -40.09 -10.30 -27.02
N SER A 22 -40.09 -10.28 -25.69
CA SER A 22 -40.74 -11.30 -24.86
C SER A 22 -41.69 -10.63 -23.88
N ILE A 23 -42.97 -10.92 -24.02
CA ILE A 23 -44.04 -10.67 -23.05
C ILE A 23 -44.39 -12.05 -22.46
N PHE A 24 -44.44 -12.19 -21.13
CA PHE A 24 -45.62 -12.71 -20.39
C PHE A 24 -45.37 -12.89 -18.87
N THR A 25 -46.36 -12.39 -18.13
CA THR A 25 -46.93 -12.85 -16.84
C THR A 25 -46.36 -12.52 -15.45
N GLN A 26 -47.34 -12.14 -14.63
CA GLN A 26 -47.38 -11.78 -13.22
C GLN A 26 -47.03 -12.93 -12.26
N GLY A 27 -46.55 -12.56 -11.07
CA GLY A 27 -46.56 -13.42 -9.88
C GLY A 27 -45.99 -12.67 -8.67
N CYS A 28 -46.86 -12.21 -7.77
CA CYS A 28 -46.52 -11.58 -6.50
C CYS A 28 -45.87 -12.57 -5.52
N ALA A 29 -44.84 -12.15 -4.80
CA ALA A 29 -44.63 -12.48 -3.38
C ALA A 29 -43.48 -11.64 -2.79
N GLN A 30 -43.73 -11.03 -1.64
CA GLN A 30 -42.77 -10.27 -0.83
C GLN A 30 -41.83 -11.23 -0.07
N GLY A 31 -40.57 -10.82 0.11
CA GLY A 31 -39.57 -11.49 0.95
C GLY A 31 -38.16 -10.92 0.74
N PRO A 32 -37.26 -10.96 1.75
CA PRO A 32 -36.67 -9.74 2.31
C PRO A 32 -35.38 -9.25 1.63
N GLU A 33 -35.15 -7.96 1.89
CA GLU A 33 -34.09 -7.07 1.47
C GLU A 33 -32.69 -7.63 1.81
N LEU A 34 -32.01 -8.23 0.82
CA LEU A 34 -30.58 -8.51 0.89
C LEU A 34 -29.81 -7.28 0.44
N LEU A 35 -29.18 -6.63 1.42
CA LEU A 35 -28.21 -5.53 1.31
C LEU A 35 -27.03 -5.93 0.42
N ASN A 36 -27.20 -5.73 -0.89
CA ASN A 36 -26.17 -5.95 -1.89
C ASN A 36 -25.23 -4.73 -1.87
N LYS A 37 -24.22 -4.76 -0.99
CA LYS A 37 -23.09 -3.83 -1.02
C LYS A 37 -22.37 -3.99 -2.36
N ARG A 38 -22.74 -3.15 -3.33
CA ARG A 38 -21.93 -2.90 -4.53
C ARG A 38 -20.61 -2.31 -4.08
N THR A 39 -19.57 -3.14 -4.07
CA THR A 39 -18.19 -2.69 -4.07
C THR A 39 -18.00 -1.79 -5.28
N PRO A 40 -17.55 -0.53 -5.13
CA PRO A 40 -17.23 0.28 -6.29
C PRO A 40 -16.04 -0.38 -6.97
N ALA A 41 -16.25 -0.83 -8.21
CA ALA A 41 -15.17 -1.10 -9.13
C ALA A 41 -14.45 0.23 -9.38
N VAL A 42 -13.48 0.56 -8.53
CA VAL A 42 -12.47 1.56 -8.83
C VAL A 42 -11.62 0.93 -9.91
N SER A 43 -11.99 1.15 -11.18
CA SER A 43 -11.01 1.01 -12.25
C SER A 43 -9.94 2.04 -11.96
N ARG A 44 -8.87 1.61 -11.29
CA ARG A 44 -7.61 2.34 -11.34
C ARG A 44 -7.23 2.33 -12.81
N ASP A 45 -7.64 3.38 -13.52
CA ASP A 45 -6.87 3.88 -14.64
C ASP A 45 -5.47 4.13 -14.08
N LEU A 46 -4.63 3.11 -14.15
CA LEU A 46 -3.18 3.25 -14.28
C LEU A 46 -2.93 3.92 -15.63
N ALA A 47 -3.49 5.12 -15.79
CA ALA A 47 -3.06 6.11 -16.74
C ALA A 47 -1.61 6.37 -16.35
N SER A 48 -0.74 5.71 -17.11
CA SER A 48 0.68 5.93 -17.22
C SER A 48 1.10 7.27 -16.58
N THR A 49 1.58 7.23 -15.35
CA THR A 49 2.75 8.03 -15.00
C THR A 49 3.88 7.49 -15.85
N ALA A 50 3.81 7.75 -17.17
CA ALA A 50 4.94 7.63 -18.06
C ALA A 50 5.98 8.52 -17.41
N ALA A 51 6.97 7.89 -16.78
CA ALA A 51 8.12 8.57 -16.21
C ALA A 51 8.56 9.57 -17.29
N ARG A 52 8.56 10.86 -16.95
CA ARG A 52 8.92 11.92 -17.89
C ARG A 52 10.34 11.64 -18.36
N GLN A 53 10.46 10.97 -19.49
CA GLN A 53 11.74 10.55 -20.03
C GLN A 53 12.35 11.81 -20.62
N SER A 54 13.23 12.45 -19.86
CA SER A 54 14.12 13.46 -20.42
C SER A 54 15.17 12.73 -21.24
N TYR A 55 15.41 13.20 -22.45
CA TYR A 55 16.53 12.74 -23.26
C TYR A 55 17.54 13.87 -23.41
N ARG A 56 18.82 13.48 -23.52
CA ARG A 56 19.89 14.33 -23.99
C ARG A 56 20.36 13.78 -25.32
N ILE A 57 20.16 14.56 -26.38
CA ILE A 57 20.71 14.26 -27.70
C ILE A 57 21.95 15.12 -27.88
N VAL A 58 23.08 14.50 -28.18
CA VAL A 58 24.32 15.18 -28.53
C VAL A 58 24.59 14.95 -30.01
N LYS A 59 24.66 16.04 -30.78
CA LYS A 59 25.03 16.03 -32.20
C LYS A 59 26.41 16.66 -32.34
N SER A 60 27.31 15.98 -33.05
CA SER A 60 28.65 16.51 -33.31
C SER A 60 28.89 16.69 -34.80
N PHE A 61 29.49 17.82 -35.16
CA PHE A 61 29.81 18.22 -36.52
C PHE A 61 31.26 18.68 -36.60
N ASP A 62 31.86 18.51 -37.76
CA ASP A 62 33.10 19.18 -38.12
C ASP A 62 32.80 20.50 -38.84
N SER A 63 33.46 21.59 -38.41
CA SER A 63 33.41 22.87 -39.12
C SER A 63 34.02 22.76 -40.52
N THR A 64 35.00 21.86 -40.68
CA THR A 64 35.74 21.68 -41.93
C THR A 64 35.63 20.22 -42.39
N THR A 65 35.23 20.02 -43.65
CA THR A 65 35.38 18.72 -44.31
C THR A 65 36.72 18.69 -45.01
N VAL A 66 37.57 17.72 -44.66
CA VAL A 66 38.89 17.54 -45.28
C VAL A 66 38.79 16.48 -46.36
N GLY A 67 39.21 16.84 -47.57
CA GLY A 67 39.32 15.93 -48.70
C GLY A 67 40.75 15.48 -48.89
N GLU A 68 40.91 14.31 -49.51
CA GLU A 68 42.18 13.87 -50.07
C GLU A 68 42.05 13.83 -51.59
N THR A 69 43.05 14.36 -52.30
CA THR A 69 43.11 14.23 -53.75
C THR A 69 44.53 13.90 -54.19
N GLU A 70 44.62 13.22 -55.32
CA GLU A 70 45.85 12.96 -56.03
C GLU A 70 45.71 13.52 -57.44
N VAL A 71 46.57 14.47 -57.80
CA VAL A 71 46.61 15.10 -59.12
C VAL A 71 47.87 14.63 -59.83
N GLU A 72 47.70 13.98 -60.98
CA GLU A 72 48.78 13.55 -61.86
C GLU A 72 48.84 14.47 -63.07
N PHE A 73 49.94 15.20 -63.24
CA PHE A 73 50.19 16.06 -64.39
C PHE A 73 51.05 15.33 -65.43
N SER A 74 50.68 15.39 -66.71
CA SER A 74 51.47 14.84 -67.83
C SER A 74 51.97 15.95 -68.75
N ALA A 75 53.29 16.10 -68.85
CA ALA A 75 53.93 17.15 -69.64
C ALA A 75 53.68 16.99 -71.16
N SER A 76 53.60 15.75 -71.66
CA SER A 76 53.45 15.46 -73.10
C SER A 76 52.12 15.90 -73.68
N TYR A 77 51.05 15.70 -72.93
CA TYR A 77 49.69 15.80 -73.45
C TYR A 77 48.96 17.04 -72.94
N ARG A 78 49.63 17.84 -72.09
CA ARG A 78 48.99 18.92 -71.31
C ARG A 78 47.72 18.39 -70.63
N THR A 79 47.76 17.17 -70.14
CA THR A 79 46.63 16.55 -69.45
C THR A 79 46.94 16.42 -67.98
N ALA A 80 45.91 16.61 -67.17
CA ALA A 80 45.93 16.26 -65.77
C ALA A 80 44.85 15.20 -65.49
N LYS A 81 45.16 14.31 -64.57
CA LYS A 81 44.24 13.33 -64.01
C LYS A 81 44.08 13.66 -62.53
N GLN A 82 42.85 13.88 -62.09
CA GLN A 82 42.56 14.07 -60.67
C GLN A 82 41.79 12.86 -60.14
N SER A 83 42.41 12.14 -59.22
CA SER A 83 41.77 11.07 -58.45
C SER A 83 41.08 11.65 -57.22
N ILE A 84 39.80 11.35 -57.07
CA ILE A 84 39.00 11.68 -55.89
C ILE A 84 38.26 10.42 -55.40
N VAL A 85 37.99 10.36 -54.10
CA VAL A 85 37.16 9.32 -53.50
C VAL A 85 35.81 9.94 -53.17
N LEU A 86 34.74 9.37 -53.72
CA LEU A 86 33.38 9.82 -53.45
C LEU A 86 33.01 9.53 -52.00
N ASN A 87 32.85 10.58 -51.21
CA ASN A 87 32.60 10.48 -49.77
C ASN A 87 31.19 10.98 -49.43
N ARG A 88 30.66 10.51 -48.30
CA ARG A 88 29.42 10.99 -47.69
C ARG A 88 29.74 11.70 -46.38
N LYS A 89 28.97 12.73 -46.03
CA LYS A 89 29.04 13.33 -44.69
C LYS A 89 28.45 12.36 -43.67
N TYR A 90 29.05 12.26 -42.49
CA TYR A 90 28.49 11.50 -41.37
C TYR A 90 28.17 12.41 -40.21
N GLU A 91 27.04 12.15 -39.57
CA GLU A 91 26.67 12.81 -38.33
C GLU A 91 26.85 11.82 -37.18
N VAL A 92 27.67 12.20 -36.19
CA VAL A 92 27.74 11.47 -34.93
C VAL A 92 26.54 11.88 -34.07
N VAL A 93 25.70 10.90 -33.77
CA VAL A 93 24.55 11.02 -32.90
C VAL A 93 24.85 10.27 -31.62
N GLN A 94 24.64 10.92 -30.48
CA GLN A 94 24.65 10.29 -29.17
C GLN A 94 23.34 10.58 -28.45
N GLN A 95 22.74 9.55 -27.86
CA GLN A 95 21.51 9.63 -27.10
C GLN A 95 21.74 9.04 -25.70
N ASP A 96 21.51 9.85 -24.68
CA ASP A 96 21.59 9.40 -23.29
C ASP A 96 20.18 9.02 -22.81
N PHE A 97 20.09 7.84 -22.20
CA PHE A 97 18.86 7.31 -21.61
C PHE A 97 19.08 7.06 -20.12
N GLN A 98 17.98 7.09 -19.36
CA GLN A 98 17.95 6.68 -17.97
C GLN A 98 16.85 5.63 -17.80
N GLN A 99 17.19 4.51 -17.16
CA GLN A 99 16.21 3.50 -16.80
C GLN A 99 15.23 4.05 -15.76
N ILE A 100 13.98 3.57 -15.79
CA ILE A 100 13.01 3.92 -14.76
C ILE A 100 13.53 3.52 -13.37
N THR A 101 13.06 4.24 -12.34
CA THR A 101 13.36 3.92 -10.95
C THR A 101 12.10 3.36 -10.32
N ARG A 102 12.09 2.07 -10.00
CA ARG A 102 10.94 1.46 -9.33
C ARG A 102 10.84 1.91 -7.87
N PRO A 103 9.63 2.16 -7.34
CA PRO A 103 9.43 2.48 -5.93
C PRO A 103 10.05 1.42 -5.02
N ALA A 104 10.70 1.86 -3.94
CA ALA A 104 11.23 0.98 -2.90
C ALA A 104 10.25 0.95 -1.73
N HIS A 105 10.00 -0.26 -1.20
CA HIS A 105 9.09 -0.55 -0.11
C HIS A 105 9.85 -1.17 1.07
N ARG A 106 9.34 -0.89 2.28
CA ARG A 106 9.75 -1.50 3.53
C ARG A 106 8.49 -1.77 4.34
N ASP A 107 8.16 -3.04 4.50
CA ASP A 107 7.01 -3.48 5.28
C ASP A 107 7.52 -4.12 6.58
N ASP A 108 7.01 -3.62 7.70
CA ASP A 108 7.35 -4.08 9.05
C ASP A 108 6.16 -4.85 9.65
N PHE A 109 6.43 -6.05 10.18
CA PHE A 109 5.47 -6.89 10.85
C PHE A 109 6.00 -7.37 12.21
N THR A 110 5.09 -7.86 13.05
CA THR A 110 5.44 -8.52 14.31
C THR A 110 4.68 -9.84 14.38
N GLN A 111 5.40 -10.92 14.69
CA GLN A 111 4.78 -12.21 14.88
C GLN A 111 3.84 -12.20 16.09
N GLY A 112 2.80 -13.05 16.04
CA GLY A 112 1.93 -13.31 17.18
C GLY A 112 2.68 -13.85 18.41
N THR A 113 2.00 -13.85 19.55
CA THR A 113 2.52 -14.33 20.84
C THR A 113 1.60 -15.41 21.40
N LEU A 114 2.14 -16.39 22.11
CA LEU A 114 1.35 -17.45 22.78
C LEU A 114 0.71 -16.95 24.10
N GLY A 115 0.80 -15.65 24.36
CA GLY A 115 0.31 -14.99 25.56
C GLY A 115 1.21 -15.18 26.79
N SER A 116 1.07 -14.28 27.75
CA SER A 116 1.73 -14.36 29.06
C SER A 116 0.97 -15.29 30.00
N ARG A 117 1.64 -15.78 31.05
CA ARG A 117 1.01 -16.59 32.12
C ARG A 117 0.78 -15.73 33.35
N ALA A 118 -0.40 -15.85 33.94
CA ALA A 118 -0.74 -15.28 35.24
C ALA A 118 -1.13 -16.40 36.22
N GLU A 119 -0.88 -16.13 37.49
CA GLU A 119 -1.27 -16.98 38.60
C GLU A 119 -1.79 -16.09 39.72
N GLU A 120 -3.00 -16.35 40.17
CA GLU A 120 -3.68 -15.57 41.18
C GLU A 120 -4.21 -16.47 42.30
N ALA A 121 -4.12 -15.99 43.53
CA ALA A 121 -4.55 -16.72 44.71
C ALA A 121 -5.65 -15.91 45.41
N PHE A 122 -6.73 -16.60 45.71
CA PHE A 122 -7.90 -16.11 46.42
C PHE A 122 -8.10 -16.97 47.67
N SER A 123 -8.75 -16.39 48.68
CA SER A 123 -9.21 -17.15 49.83
C SER A 123 -10.73 -17.07 49.87
N GLN A 124 -11.37 -18.21 50.10
CA GLN A 124 -12.80 -18.29 50.34
C GLN A 124 -13.13 -17.81 51.78
N ASN A 125 -12.71 -16.59 52.12
CA ASN A 125 -12.97 -15.97 53.43
C ASN A 125 -14.24 -15.11 53.35
N ASP A 126 -15.12 -15.28 54.35
CA ASP A 126 -16.44 -14.64 54.59
C ASP A 126 -17.46 -14.67 53.45
N PHE A 127 -18.69 -15.06 53.77
CA PHE A 127 -19.70 -15.51 52.81
C PHE A 127 -20.26 -14.42 51.89
N GLY A 128 -19.39 -13.72 51.15
CA GLY A 128 -19.77 -12.55 50.39
C GLY A 128 -20.24 -11.41 51.29
N ILE A 129 -20.64 -10.34 50.63
CA ILE A 129 -21.32 -9.19 51.23
C ILE A 129 -22.82 -9.40 50.99
N LEU A 130 -23.64 -9.29 52.03
CA LEU A 130 -25.10 -9.45 51.96
C LEU A 130 -25.78 -8.17 52.43
N ASP A 131 -26.64 -7.58 51.61
CA ASP A 131 -27.55 -6.53 52.06
C ASP A 131 -28.97 -7.08 52.06
N LEU A 132 -29.70 -6.89 53.15
CA LEU A 132 -31.10 -7.33 53.27
C LEU A 132 -31.99 -6.11 53.50
N LEU A 133 -32.93 -5.89 52.59
CA LEU A 133 -34.02 -4.94 52.75
C LEU A 133 -35.23 -5.69 53.28
N ILE A 134 -35.80 -5.23 54.39
CA ILE A 134 -37.05 -5.76 54.95
C ILE A 134 -38.12 -4.69 54.88
N ILE A 135 -39.26 -5.04 54.31
CA ILE A 135 -40.43 -4.17 54.17
C ILE A 135 -41.53 -4.80 55.02
N VAL A 136 -42.01 -4.06 56.02
CA VAL A 136 -42.97 -4.56 57.01
C VAL A 136 -44.23 -3.73 56.99
N ASP A 137 -45.36 -4.40 56.79
CA ASP A 137 -46.69 -3.82 56.99
C ASP A 137 -46.87 -3.34 58.41
N ASN A 138 -47.12 -2.04 58.57
CA ASN A 138 -47.28 -1.36 59.84
C ASN A 138 -48.72 -0.92 60.11
N SER A 139 -49.71 -1.59 59.49
CA SER A 139 -51.11 -1.46 59.82
C SER A 139 -51.44 -2.00 61.22
N HIS A 140 -52.66 -1.70 61.69
CA HIS A 140 -53.11 -2.12 63.02
C HIS A 140 -53.26 -3.64 63.16
N SER A 141 -53.50 -4.37 62.07
CA SER A 141 -53.68 -5.82 62.10
C SER A 141 -52.36 -6.58 62.33
N MET A 142 -51.21 -5.95 62.07
CA MET A 142 -49.89 -6.58 62.09
C MET A 142 -49.21 -6.65 63.47
N GLN A 143 -49.91 -6.30 64.56
CA GLN A 143 -49.28 -6.23 65.89
C GLN A 143 -48.70 -7.58 66.34
N GLU A 144 -49.43 -8.68 66.14
CA GLU A 144 -48.98 -10.01 66.56
C GLU A 144 -47.77 -10.47 65.72
N GLU A 145 -47.79 -10.15 64.43
CA GLU A 145 -46.77 -10.47 63.44
C GLU A 145 -45.47 -9.73 63.72
N HIS A 146 -45.54 -8.46 64.15
CA HIS A 146 -44.37 -7.68 64.57
C HIS A 146 -43.66 -8.30 65.77
N GLU A 147 -44.43 -8.71 66.79
CA GLU A 147 -43.89 -9.35 67.99
C GLU A 147 -43.20 -10.68 67.67
N LYS A 148 -43.78 -11.47 66.75
CA LYS A 148 -43.16 -12.72 66.24
C LYS A 148 -41.92 -12.44 65.40
N LEU A 149 -41.99 -11.51 64.47
CA LEU A 149 -40.87 -11.16 63.57
C LEU A 149 -39.66 -10.66 64.37
N ALA A 150 -39.88 -9.85 65.41
CA ALA A 150 -38.83 -9.24 66.21
C ALA A 150 -37.84 -10.25 66.83
N VAL A 151 -38.23 -11.51 67.03
CA VAL A 151 -37.37 -12.54 67.65
C VAL A 151 -36.72 -13.51 66.64
N GLU A 152 -36.98 -13.35 65.34
CA GLU A 152 -36.63 -14.35 64.32
C GLU A 152 -35.34 -14.08 63.52
N LEU A 153 -34.62 -13.01 63.84
CA LEU A 153 -33.33 -12.71 63.19
C LEU A 153 -32.36 -13.91 63.18
N PRO A 154 -32.19 -14.68 64.29
CA PRO A 154 -31.29 -15.84 64.30
C PRO A 154 -31.66 -16.91 63.26
N SER A 155 -32.95 -17.17 63.04
CA SER A 155 -33.43 -18.13 62.04
C SER A 155 -33.11 -17.65 60.62
N LEU A 156 -33.41 -16.37 60.34
CA LEU A 156 -33.23 -15.72 59.05
C LEU A 156 -31.76 -15.68 58.60
N LEU A 157 -30.84 -15.48 59.55
CA LEU A 157 -29.42 -15.37 59.25
C LEU A 157 -28.62 -16.66 59.54
N SER A 158 -29.27 -17.74 59.95
CA SER A 158 -28.61 -18.96 60.44
C SER A 158 -27.52 -19.51 59.50
N LYS A 159 -27.79 -19.58 58.20
CA LYS A 159 -26.86 -20.11 57.18
C LYS A 159 -25.89 -19.06 56.66
N VAL A 160 -26.28 -17.79 56.70
CA VAL A 160 -25.48 -16.64 56.23
C VAL A 160 -24.77 -15.91 57.36
N SER A 161 -24.76 -16.46 58.57
CA SER A 161 -24.12 -15.90 59.77
C SER A 161 -22.62 -15.61 59.59
N GLY A 162 -21.97 -16.27 58.63
CA GLY A 162 -20.59 -16.01 58.25
C GLY A 162 -20.39 -14.93 57.16
N SER A 163 -21.43 -14.41 56.53
CA SER A 163 -21.34 -13.30 55.55
C SER A 163 -21.10 -11.97 56.24
N ASP A 164 -20.60 -10.97 55.53
CA ASP A 164 -20.64 -9.57 55.99
C ASP A 164 -22.02 -9.00 55.63
N TRP A 165 -22.99 -9.18 56.53
CA TRP A 165 -24.35 -8.77 56.30
C TRP A 165 -24.70 -7.43 56.97
N GLN A 166 -25.59 -6.68 56.32
CA GLN A 166 -26.32 -5.57 56.95
C GLN A 166 -27.79 -5.62 56.53
N ILE A 167 -28.65 -5.10 57.39
CA ILE A 167 -30.10 -5.11 57.24
C ILE A 167 -30.58 -3.68 57.31
N THR A 168 -31.52 -3.33 56.44
CA THR A 168 -32.29 -2.10 56.56
C THR A 168 -33.77 -2.44 56.57
N ILE A 169 -34.57 -1.65 57.29
CA ILE A 169 -35.99 -1.90 57.53
C ILE A 169 -36.78 -0.65 57.15
N THR A 170 -37.84 -0.83 56.37
CA THR A 170 -38.83 0.18 56.01
C THR A 170 -40.23 -0.42 56.14
N THR A 171 -41.26 0.41 56.00
CA THR A 171 -42.66 -0.04 56.04
C THR A 171 -43.25 -0.10 54.64
N THR A 172 -44.45 -0.64 54.50
CA THR A 172 -45.25 -0.56 53.27
C THR A 172 -46.00 0.78 53.13
N ASP A 173 -46.12 1.57 54.21
CA ASP A 173 -46.78 2.89 54.15
C ASP A 173 -45.95 3.92 53.35
N PRO A 174 -46.50 4.53 52.29
CA PRO A 174 -45.82 5.55 51.50
C PRO A 174 -45.40 6.80 52.28
N ALA A 175 -46.05 7.11 53.40
CA ALA A 175 -45.78 8.30 54.21
C ALA A 175 -44.51 8.19 55.07
N ASP A 176 -44.04 6.98 55.37
CA ASP A 176 -42.91 6.75 56.29
C ASP A 176 -41.54 7.06 55.65
N GLY A 177 -41.50 7.24 54.33
CA GLY A 177 -40.32 7.73 53.60
C GLY A 177 -39.25 6.67 53.37
N CYS A 178 -38.07 6.86 53.97
CA CYS A 178 -36.92 5.95 53.83
C CYS A 178 -36.85 4.95 54.98
N PHE A 179 -35.78 4.15 55.03
CA PHE A 179 -35.52 3.24 56.13
C PHE A 179 -35.14 3.94 57.45
N THR A 180 -35.43 3.28 58.57
CA THR A 180 -35.26 3.84 59.93
C THR A 180 -33.84 3.67 60.48
N LYS A 181 -33.22 2.51 60.27
CA LYS A 181 -31.88 2.16 60.78
C LYS A 181 -31.21 1.09 59.93
N ILE A 182 -29.88 1.20 59.76
CA ILE A 182 -29.04 0.13 59.21
C ILE A 182 -28.47 -0.67 60.38
N ILE A 183 -28.78 -1.96 60.44
CA ILE A 183 -28.28 -2.92 61.43
C ILE A 183 -27.16 -3.71 60.78
N ARG A 184 -25.97 -3.70 61.38
CA ARG A 184 -24.81 -4.41 60.86
C ARG A 184 -24.52 -5.62 61.71
N LYS A 185 -23.94 -6.64 61.08
CA LYS A 185 -23.35 -7.78 61.80
C LYS A 185 -22.38 -7.37 62.91
N SER A 186 -21.66 -6.27 62.70
CA SER A 186 -20.65 -5.73 63.61
C SER A 186 -21.21 -4.87 64.74
N ASP A 187 -22.52 -4.62 64.76
CA ASP A 187 -23.17 -3.92 65.87
C ASP A 187 -23.07 -4.75 67.17
N PRO A 188 -23.04 -4.13 68.36
CA PRO A 188 -22.84 -4.86 69.62
C PRO A 188 -23.96 -5.86 69.96
N GLU A 189 -25.21 -5.53 69.61
CA GLU A 189 -26.41 -6.32 69.93
C GLU A 189 -27.39 -6.31 68.73
N PRO A 190 -27.01 -6.90 67.59
CA PRO A 190 -27.77 -6.76 66.35
C PRO A 190 -29.17 -7.41 66.42
N GLU A 191 -29.35 -8.47 67.21
CA GLU A 191 -30.67 -9.08 67.44
C GLU A 191 -31.59 -8.13 68.22
N ALA A 192 -31.07 -7.44 69.24
CA ALA A 192 -31.85 -6.48 70.01
C ALA A 192 -32.17 -5.23 69.18
N ASP A 193 -31.21 -4.79 68.37
CA ASP A 193 -31.37 -3.68 67.44
C ASP A 193 -32.40 -3.98 66.34
N PHE A 194 -32.43 -5.22 65.85
CA PHE A 194 -33.44 -5.72 64.92
C PHE A 194 -34.82 -5.76 65.55
N ALA A 195 -34.96 -6.39 66.72
CA ALA A 195 -36.22 -6.46 67.45
C ALA A 195 -36.79 -5.06 67.69
N LYS A 196 -35.93 -4.12 68.13
CA LYS A 196 -36.30 -2.73 68.34
C LYS A 196 -36.71 -2.05 67.03
N ALA A 197 -35.98 -2.24 65.94
CA ALA A 197 -36.28 -1.62 64.65
C ALA A 197 -37.63 -2.11 64.09
N ILE A 198 -37.97 -3.39 64.24
CA ILE A 198 -39.30 -3.93 63.90
C ILE A 198 -40.38 -3.28 64.78
N LEU A 199 -40.20 -3.27 66.10
CA LEU A 199 -41.23 -2.70 66.99
C LEU A 199 -41.41 -1.18 66.83
N ASP A 200 -40.34 -0.46 66.43
CA ASP A 200 -40.36 0.98 66.20
C ASP A 200 -41.04 1.40 64.90
N THR A 201 -41.29 0.49 63.94
CA THR A 201 -42.09 0.83 62.75
C THR A 201 -43.54 1.17 63.10
N GLY A 202 -43.99 0.75 64.29
CA GLY A 202 -45.32 1.00 64.79
C GLY A 202 -46.40 0.16 64.11
N ILE A 203 -47.65 0.39 64.50
CA ILE A 203 -48.86 -0.29 63.98
C ILE A 203 -49.95 0.74 63.59
N ALA A 204 -49.52 1.95 63.25
CA ALA A 204 -50.39 3.09 62.98
C ALA A 204 -50.34 3.54 61.51
N GLY A 205 -49.74 2.72 60.64
CA GLY A 205 -49.74 2.91 59.20
C GLY A 205 -51.15 2.90 58.62
N THR A 206 -51.29 3.52 57.47
CA THR A 206 -52.53 3.46 56.69
C THR A 206 -52.67 2.08 56.07
N GLY A 207 -53.90 1.56 55.94
CA GLY A 207 -54.13 0.33 55.16
C GLY A 207 -54.14 0.61 53.65
N ASP A 208 -53.11 1.30 53.14
CA ASP A 208 -52.82 1.51 51.72
C ASP A 208 -51.37 1.02 51.48
N GLU A 209 -51.21 -0.30 51.49
CA GLU A 209 -49.90 -0.93 51.68
C GLU A 209 -49.09 -1.00 50.38
N SER A 210 -48.14 -0.09 50.20
CA SER A 210 -47.45 0.19 48.94
C SER A 210 -46.05 -0.42 48.89
N GLY A 211 -45.93 -1.72 49.15
CA GLY A 211 -44.64 -2.41 49.28
C GLY A 211 -43.73 -2.29 48.05
N PHE A 212 -44.28 -2.31 46.82
CA PHE A 212 -43.49 -2.12 45.60
C PHE A 212 -42.88 -0.73 45.48
N LEU A 213 -43.66 0.31 45.78
CA LEU A 213 -43.17 1.68 45.86
C LEU A 213 -42.09 1.80 46.94
N GLN A 214 -42.29 1.16 48.09
CA GLN A 214 -41.36 1.23 49.21
C GLN A 214 -40.02 0.53 48.94
N ILE A 215 -40.01 -0.56 48.17
CA ILE A 215 -38.76 -1.14 47.65
C ILE A 215 -38.02 -0.13 46.76
N ALA A 216 -38.73 0.50 45.82
CA ALA A 216 -38.15 1.49 44.92
C ALA A 216 -37.62 2.73 45.67
N ASN A 217 -38.35 3.19 46.68
CA ASN A 217 -37.94 4.30 47.54
C ASN A 217 -36.68 3.95 48.32
N ALA A 218 -36.63 2.77 48.97
CA ALA A 218 -35.47 2.32 49.72
C ALA A 218 -34.18 2.25 48.89
N LEU A 219 -34.28 1.81 47.62
CA LEU A 219 -33.14 1.80 46.69
C LEU A 219 -32.62 3.21 46.37
N ASN A 220 -33.49 4.23 46.37
CA ASN A 220 -33.13 5.62 46.09
C ASN A 220 -32.76 6.43 47.34
N CYS A 221 -32.94 5.86 48.53
CA CYS A 221 -32.64 6.52 49.79
C CYS A 221 -31.13 6.77 49.95
N SER A 222 -30.77 7.97 50.40
CA SER A 222 -29.38 8.32 50.70
C SER A 222 -28.89 7.58 51.94
N GLY A 223 -27.89 6.71 51.77
CA GLY A 223 -27.21 6.01 52.84
C GLY A 223 -26.44 4.82 52.30
N GLU A 224 -25.30 4.49 52.89
CA GLU A 224 -24.44 3.37 52.47
C GLU A 224 -25.03 1.99 52.88
N TRP A 225 -26.34 1.79 52.70
CA TRP A 225 -27.04 0.54 53.02
C TRP A 225 -26.95 -0.49 51.89
N LEU A 226 -26.85 -0.04 50.64
CA LEU A 226 -26.65 -0.92 49.49
C LEU A 226 -25.20 -0.74 49.01
N ARG A 227 -24.38 -1.78 49.18
CA ARG A 227 -22.95 -1.80 48.87
C ARG A 227 -22.73 -2.31 47.45
N ASP A 228 -21.78 -1.76 46.69
CA ASP A 228 -21.62 -2.04 45.24
C ASP A 228 -21.49 -3.54 44.87
N ASN A 229 -20.92 -4.37 45.74
CA ASN A 229 -20.65 -5.80 45.49
C ASN A 229 -21.43 -6.75 46.40
N SER A 230 -22.55 -6.30 46.98
CA SER A 230 -23.40 -7.17 47.80
C SER A 230 -24.39 -7.96 46.96
N ASN A 231 -24.74 -9.17 47.42
CA ASN A 231 -26.01 -9.77 47.05
C ASN A 231 -27.12 -9.04 47.81
N LEU A 232 -28.24 -8.77 47.14
CA LEU A 232 -29.40 -8.12 47.73
C LEU A 232 -30.51 -9.15 48.01
N GLY A 233 -30.90 -9.29 49.27
CA GLY A 233 -32.16 -9.92 49.65
C GLY A 233 -33.23 -8.86 49.88
N VAL A 234 -34.45 -9.11 49.46
CA VAL A 234 -35.62 -8.29 49.82
C VAL A 234 -36.65 -9.20 50.48
N LEU A 235 -37.07 -8.88 51.69
CA LEU A 235 -38.10 -9.63 52.42
C LEU A 235 -39.32 -8.74 52.61
N ILE A 236 -40.47 -9.15 52.08
CA ILE A 236 -41.75 -8.47 52.25
C ILE A 236 -42.56 -9.20 53.33
N VAL A 237 -43.06 -8.46 54.32
CA VAL A 237 -43.88 -8.98 55.42
C VAL A 237 -45.21 -8.22 55.46
N SER A 238 -46.33 -8.88 55.19
CA SER A 238 -47.64 -8.21 55.02
C SER A 238 -48.82 -9.15 55.18
N ASP A 239 -49.90 -8.75 55.87
CA ASP A 239 -51.15 -9.52 55.93
C ASP A 239 -52.14 -9.18 54.80
N GLU A 240 -51.73 -8.28 53.90
CA GLU A 240 -52.44 -7.95 52.67
C GLU A 240 -51.56 -7.88 51.40
N ASP A 241 -52.18 -7.70 50.23
CA ASP A 241 -51.47 -7.57 48.95
C ASP A 241 -50.90 -6.15 48.77
N ASN A 242 -50.07 -5.93 47.75
CA ASN A 242 -49.67 -4.58 47.37
C ASN A 242 -50.90 -3.74 47.00
N CYS A 243 -50.95 -2.49 47.47
CA CYS A 243 -52.12 -1.61 47.44
C CYS A 243 -53.36 -2.20 48.16
N SER A 244 -53.13 -3.02 49.19
CA SER A 244 -54.12 -3.76 49.98
C SER A 244 -54.89 -4.85 49.23
N ASP A 245 -55.32 -4.63 47.97
CA ASP A 245 -56.12 -5.58 47.20
C ASP A 245 -55.54 -5.95 45.83
N GLY A 246 -54.34 -5.47 45.51
CA GLY A 246 -53.67 -5.77 44.25
C GLY A 246 -54.22 -5.01 43.04
N THR A 247 -55.00 -3.93 43.24
CA THR A 247 -55.57 -3.14 42.14
C THR A 247 -54.89 -1.80 41.92
N LEU A 248 -55.22 -0.76 42.70
CA LEU A 248 -54.70 0.60 42.57
C LEU A 248 -54.53 1.20 43.97
N CYS A 249 -53.29 1.59 44.29
CA CYS A 249 -52.97 2.35 45.50
C CYS A 249 -53.69 3.70 45.45
N ALA A 250 -54.28 4.14 46.57
CA ALA A 250 -55.25 5.25 46.57
C ALA A 250 -54.62 6.61 46.19
N ASN A 251 -53.29 6.72 46.24
CA ASN A 251 -52.54 7.98 46.05
C ASN A 251 -51.35 7.89 45.08
N ASP A 252 -51.17 6.77 44.38
CA ASP A 252 -49.98 6.48 43.58
C ASP A 252 -50.20 6.60 42.07
N GLU A 253 -49.12 6.85 41.33
CA GLU A 253 -49.11 6.64 39.89
C GLU A 253 -49.41 5.16 39.63
N SER A 254 -50.42 4.84 38.82
CA SER A 254 -50.91 3.46 38.62
C SER A 254 -49.83 2.42 38.27
N GLU A 255 -48.66 2.89 37.79
CA GLU A 255 -47.51 2.07 37.45
C GLU A 255 -46.79 1.49 38.69
N SER A 256 -46.77 2.16 39.86
CA SER A 256 -46.09 1.65 41.06
C SER A 256 -46.75 0.41 41.69
N ALA A 257 -48.00 0.14 41.31
CA ALA A 257 -48.75 -1.02 41.76
C ALA A 257 -48.35 -2.31 41.02
N GLU A 258 -47.62 -2.22 39.91
CA GLU A 258 -47.28 -3.36 39.06
C GLU A 258 -45.96 -4.02 39.44
N VAL A 259 -45.86 -5.35 39.23
CA VAL A 259 -44.63 -6.12 39.46
C VAL A 259 -43.49 -5.62 38.54
N ASP A 260 -43.82 -5.20 37.32
CA ASP A 260 -42.83 -4.72 36.34
C ASP A 260 -42.11 -3.45 36.82
N TYR A 261 -42.82 -2.57 37.54
CA TYR A 261 -42.22 -1.35 38.10
C TYR A 261 -41.07 -1.65 39.05
N VAL A 262 -41.29 -2.52 40.04
CA VAL A 262 -40.26 -2.83 41.04
C VAL A 262 -39.12 -3.67 40.44
N THR A 263 -39.42 -4.58 39.52
CA THR A 263 -38.37 -5.37 38.86
C THR A 263 -37.46 -4.52 37.98
N GLU A 264 -38.00 -3.50 37.27
CA GLU A 264 -37.19 -2.54 36.53
C GLU A 264 -36.28 -1.72 37.46
N LYS A 265 -36.79 -1.27 38.62
CA LYS A 265 -35.98 -0.54 39.60
C LYS A 265 -34.85 -1.39 40.16
N LEU A 266 -35.12 -2.65 40.48
CA LEU A 266 -34.09 -3.58 40.97
C LEU A 266 -33.04 -3.87 39.89
N ALA A 267 -33.46 -4.01 38.62
CA ALA A 267 -32.58 -4.25 37.48
C ALA A 267 -31.52 -3.16 37.26
N ALA A 268 -31.77 -1.93 37.74
CA ALA A 268 -30.80 -0.85 37.70
C ALA A 268 -29.60 -1.07 38.65
N TYR A 269 -29.77 -1.91 39.68
CA TYR A 269 -28.75 -2.18 40.70
C TYR A 269 -28.19 -3.61 40.59
N ARG A 270 -29.05 -4.59 40.29
CA ARG A 270 -28.76 -6.03 40.36
C ARG A 270 -29.58 -6.81 39.33
N THR A 271 -29.07 -7.94 38.89
CA THR A 271 -29.76 -8.89 38.01
C THR A 271 -30.74 -9.77 38.81
N LEU A 272 -32.04 -9.58 38.56
CA LEU A 272 -33.11 -10.34 39.21
C LEU A 272 -32.92 -11.85 39.09
N GLY A 273 -32.87 -12.53 40.23
CA GLY A 273 -32.70 -13.97 40.29
C GLY A 273 -31.25 -14.45 40.20
N GLU A 274 -30.26 -13.56 40.10
CA GLU A 274 -28.83 -13.90 40.21
C GLU A 274 -28.25 -13.34 41.52
N ASP A 275 -28.08 -12.01 41.58
CA ASP A 275 -27.49 -11.24 42.68
C ASP A 275 -28.52 -10.38 43.44
N VAL A 276 -29.80 -10.44 43.05
CA VAL A 276 -30.95 -10.04 43.89
C VAL A 276 -32.03 -11.11 43.97
N ARG A 277 -32.58 -11.31 45.18
CA ARG A 277 -33.67 -12.26 45.47
C ARG A 277 -34.78 -11.61 46.29
N ILE A 278 -36.03 -11.93 45.95
CA ILE A 278 -37.21 -11.47 46.69
C ILE A 278 -37.84 -12.63 47.46
N TYR A 279 -38.12 -12.40 48.73
CA TYR A 279 -38.71 -13.33 49.68
C TYR A 279 -40.00 -12.75 50.27
N GLY A 280 -40.84 -13.63 50.80
CA GLY A 280 -42.13 -13.22 51.35
C GLY A 280 -42.49 -13.91 52.67
N LEU A 281 -43.11 -13.17 53.56
CA LEU A 281 -43.87 -13.69 54.70
C LEU A 281 -45.21 -12.96 54.70
N PHE A 282 -46.18 -13.47 53.95
CA PHE A 282 -47.43 -12.77 53.73
C PHE A 282 -48.64 -13.72 53.77
N TRP A 283 -49.86 -13.17 53.76
CA TRP A 283 -51.06 -13.99 53.63
C TRP A 283 -51.10 -14.62 52.24
N LYS A 284 -50.76 -15.90 52.11
CA LYS A 284 -50.61 -16.53 50.80
C LYS A 284 -51.98 -16.75 50.15
N PRO A 285 -52.05 -16.69 48.80
CA PRO A 285 -53.24 -17.13 48.05
C PRO A 285 -53.76 -18.54 48.37
N THR A 286 -52.93 -19.40 48.97
CA THR A 286 -53.27 -20.77 49.37
C THR A 286 -53.81 -20.90 50.79
N ASP A 287 -53.64 -19.88 51.62
CA ASP A 287 -54.05 -19.90 53.02
C ASP A 287 -55.55 -19.58 53.13
N THR A 288 -56.21 -20.13 54.13
CA THR A 288 -57.62 -19.83 54.42
C THR A 288 -57.74 -18.74 55.48
N ILE A 289 -58.83 -17.98 55.43
CA ILE A 289 -59.11 -16.93 56.44
C ILE A 289 -59.19 -17.51 57.87
N ASP A 290 -59.55 -18.79 58.03
CA ASP A 290 -59.59 -19.46 59.34
C ASP A 290 -58.20 -19.60 59.97
N GLN A 291 -57.14 -19.62 59.16
CA GLN A 291 -55.75 -19.64 59.62
C GLN A 291 -55.26 -18.25 60.03
N CYS A 292 -55.91 -17.20 59.52
CA CYS A 292 -55.47 -15.80 59.62
C CYS A 292 -56.66 -14.83 59.75
N PRO A 293 -57.38 -14.82 60.90
CA PRO A 293 -58.63 -14.06 60.99
C PRO A 293 -58.45 -12.54 60.88
N SER A 294 -57.25 -12.03 61.13
CA SER A 294 -56.87 -10.62 61.01
C SER A 294 -56.48 -10.21 59.58
N ALA A 295 -56.09 -11.15 58.72
CA ALA A 295 -55.57 -10.85 57.40
C ALA A 295 -56.67 -10.33 56.45
N PHE A 296 -56.34 -9.31 55.66
CA PHE A 296 -57.35 -8.58 54.89
C PHE A 296 -57.52 -9.07 53.46
N ARG A 297 -56.41 -9.27 52.71
CA ARG A 297 -56.42 -9.83 51.34
C ARG A 297 -55.23 -10.75 51.04
N PRO A 298 -55.40 -11.86 50.29
CA PRO A 298 -54.26 -12.67 49.91
C PRO A 298 -53.31 -11.92 48.97
N ALA A 299 -52.00 -12.04 49.21
CA ALA A 299 -50.97 -11.28 48.51
C ALA A 299 -50.55 -11.91 47.16
N TYR A 300 -51.36 -11.71 46.11
CA TYR A 300 -51.08 -12.27 44.78
C TYR A 300 -49.89 -11.60 44.10
N LEU A 301 -49.77 -10.28 44.20
CA LEU A 301 -48.69 -9.54 43.54
C LEU A 301 -47.34 -9.79 44.23
N TYR A 302 -47.28 -9.82 45.56
CA TYR A 302 -46.06 -10.22 46.27
C TYR A 302 -45.65 -11.66 45.92
N GLN A 303 -46.60 -12.60 45.81
CA GLN A 303 -46.31 -13.97 45.41
C GLN A 303 -45.77 -14.08 43.98
N GLU A 304 -46.27 -13.25 43.07
CA GLU A 304 -45.77 -13.16 41.70
C GLU A 304 -44.35 -12.59 41.65
N LEU A 305 -44.05 -11.51 42.39
CA LEU A 305 -42.70 -10.94 42.47
C LEU A 305 -41.67 -11.94 43.05
N VAL A 306 -42.03 -12.64 44.14
CA VAL A 306 -41.19 -13.71 44.71
C VAL A 306 -40.90 -14.78 43.65
N ARG A 307 -41.91 -15.21 42.91
CA ARG A 307 -41.77 -16.22 41.83
C ARG A 307 -40.87 -15.74 40.70
N GLN A 308 -40.99 -14.49 40.25
CA GLN A 308 -40.14 -13.95 39.19
C GLN A 308 -38.67 -13.91 39.60
N SER A 309 -38.39 -13.59 40.87
CA SER A 309 -37.03 -13.67 41.40
C SER A 309 -36.55 -15.10 41.69
N SER A 310 -37.41 -16.12 41.55
CA SER A 310 -37.14 -17.50 42.01
C SER A 310 -36.81 -17.59 43.51
N GLY A 311 -37.38 -16.72 44.33
CA GLY A 311 -37.27 -16.77 45.78
C GLY A 311 -38.32 -17.66 46.43
N THR A 312 -38.40 -17.59 47.76
CA THR A 312 -39.30 -18.41 48.58
C THR A 312 -40.19 -17.54 49.46
N SER A 313 -41.41 -18.02 49.74
CA SER A 313 -42.36 -17.35 50.64
C SER A 313 -42.90 -18.29 51.72
N GLY A 314 -43.22 -17.75 52.90
CA GLY A 314 -43.92 -18.37 54.03
C GLY A 314 -45.31 -17.79 54.26
N SER A 315 -46.14 -18.47 55.04
CA SER A 315 -47.42 -17.90 55.46
C SER A 315 -47.20 -17.01 56.67
N ILE A 316 -47.74 -15.79 56.65
CA ILE A 316 -47.72 -14.91 57.82
C ILE A 316 -48.57 -15.46 58.99
N CYS A 317 -49.45 -16.40 58.68
CA CYS A 317 -50.40 -17.03 59.59
C CYS A 317 -49.79 -18.23 60.34
N ASP A 318 -48.56 -18.62 59.98
CA ASP A 318 -47.85 -19.68 60.69
C ASP A 318 -47.58 -19.26 62.14
N SER A 319 -47.76 -20.20 63.08
CA SER A 319 -47.45 -19.95 64.50
C SER A 319 -45.95 -19.87 64.79
N ASP A 320 -45.11 -20.27 63.83
CA ASP A 320 -43.65 -20.32 63.90
C ASP A 320 -43.08 -19.98 62.51
N TYR A 321 -42.34 -18.86 62.40
CA TYR A 321 -41.72 -18.42 61.15
C TYR A 321 -40.35 -19.06 60.89
N GLY A 322 -39.78 -19.76 61.88
CA GLY A 322 -38.46 -20.37 61.83
C GLY A 322 -38.22 -21.24 60.59
N PRO A 323 -39.13 -22.16 60.19
CA PRO A 323 -38.96 -22.96 58.98
C PRO A 323 -38.88 -22.14 57.69
N THR A 324 -39.70 -21.10 57.56
CA THR A 324 -39.66 -20.19 56.41
C THR A 324 -38.34 -19.43 56.39
N PHE A 325 -37.93 -18.85 57.52
CA PHE A 325 -36.69 -18.10 57.61
C PHE A 325 -35.44 -18.95 57.42
N LEU A 326 -35.45 -20.21 57.85
CA LEU A 326 -34.38 -21.16 57.54
C LEU A 326 -34.28 -21.40 56.03
N SER A 327 -35.41 -21.59 55.34
CA SER A 327 -35.45 -21.74 53.88
C SER A 327 -34.90 -20.51 53.15
N ILE A 328 -35.28 -19.30 53.61
CA ILE A 328 -34.73 -18.04 53.09
C ILE A 328 -33.21 -17.97 53.32
N SER A 329 -32.75 -18.32 54.53
CA SER A 329 -31.32 -18.35 54.87
C SER A 329 -30.53 -19.30 53.96
N GLU A 330 -31.09 -20.49 53.67
CA GLU A 330 -30.48 -21.48 52.79
C GLU A 330 -30.39 -21.00 51.33
N ASP A 331 -31.41 -20.33 50.82
CA ASP A 331 -31.36 -19.75 49.48
C ASP A 331 -30.35 -18.59 49.39
N LEU A 332 -30.39 -17.64 50.35
CA LEU A 332 -29.40 -16.55 50.45
C LEU A 332 -27.97 -17.10 50.45
N TYR A 333 -27.73 -18.14 51.25
CA TYR A 333 -26.43 -18.83 51.29
C TYR A 333 -25.98 -19.34 49.92
N GLY A 334 -26.90 -19.90 49.13
CA GLY A 334 -26.62 -20.39 47.78
C GLY A 334 -26.20 -19.28 46.80
N LYS A 335 -26.57 -18.01 47.05
CA LYS A 335 -26.22 -16.88 46.17
C LYS A 335 -24.90 -16.21 46.53
N LEU A 336 -24.44 -16.41 47.76
CA LEU A 336 -23.42 -15.56 48.36
C LEU A 336 -21.96 -15.82 47.94
N LYS A 337 -21.58 -16.95 47.31
CA LYS A 337 -20.14 -17.20 47.02
C LYS A 337 -19.83 -18.09 45.83
N TYR A 338 -19.54 -17.51 44.67
CA TYR A 338 -18.89 -18.32 43.63
C TYR A 338 -18.07 -17.54 42.57
N GLN A 339 -17.85 -16.24 42.69
CA GLN A 339 -17.16 -15.44 41.66
C GLN A 339 -15.79 -14.94 42.13
N PHE A 340 -14.77 -15.12 41.28
CA PHE A 340 -13.38 -14.73 41.53
C PHE A 340 -12.86 -13.88 40.35
N PRO A 341 -12.77 -12.55 40.50
CA PRO A 341 -12.30 -11.68 39.44
C PRO A 341 -10.79 -11.82 39.25
N LEU A 342 -10.37 -11.97 38.00
CA LEU A 342 -8.98 -12.03 37.54
C LEU A 342 -8.50 -10.64 37.13
N ARG A 343 -7.18 -10.40 37.21
CA ARG A 343 -6.56 -9.16 36.72
C ARG A 343 -6.67 -9.01 35.21
N GLU A 344 -6.47 -10.10 34.49
CA GLU A 344 -6.43 -10.13 33.02
C GLU A 344 -7.51 -11.05 32.45
N THR A 345 -7.88 -10.81 31.19
CA THR A 345 -8.86 -11.67 30.50
C THR A 345 -8.19 -12.99 30.12
N PRO A 346 -8.57 -14.13 30.72
CA PRO A 346 -7.98 -15.41 30.42
C PRO A 346 -8.36 -15.90 29.02
N LEU A 347 -7.46 -16.64 28.39
CA LEU A 347 -7.80 -17.45 27.22
C LEU A 347 -8.67 -18.62 27.68
N PRO A 348 -9.88 -18.84 27.12
CA PRO A 348 -10.88 -19.76 27.69
C PRO A 348 -10.39 -21.19 27.95
N LYS A 349 -9.42 -21.69 27.17
CA LYS A 349 -8.86 -23.05 27.30
C LYS A 349 -7.58 -23.13 28.14
N SER A 350 -7.15 -22.02 28.74
CA SER A 350 -5.89 -21.94 29.48
C SER A 350 -6.05 -21.90 30.99
N VAL A 351 -7.28 -21.72 31.49
CA VAL A 351 -7.56 -21.59 32.93
C VAL A 351 -7.46 -22.96 33.60
N ALA A 352 -6.66 -23.05 34.64
CA ALA A 352 -6.59 -24.17 35.55
C ALA A 352 -6.80 -23.67 36.98
N VAL A 353 -7.75 -24.28 37.69
CA VAL A 353 -8.17 -23.91 39.04
C VAL A 353 -7.76 -25.00 40.02
N LEU A 354 -7.14 -24.61 41.14
CA LEU A 354 -6.88 -25.48 42.27
C LEU A 354 -7.68 -24.99 43.48
N VAL A 355 -8.43 -25.88 44.13
CA VAL A 355 -9.11 -25.64 45.40
C VAL A 355 -8.41 -26.48 46.47
N ASN A 356 -7.84 -25.84 47.49
CA ASN A 356 -7.01 -26.50 48.51
C ASN A 356 -5.87 -27.34 47.91
N ASN A 357 -5.23 -26.82 46.86
CA ASN A 357 -4.19 -27.51 46.09
C ASN A 357 -4.65 -28.80 45.36
N VAL A 358 -5.96 -29.03 45.25
CA VAL A 358 -6.54 -30.10 44.44
C VAL A 358 -7.12 -29.50 43.16
N GLU A 359 -6.82 -30.10 42.01
CA GLU A 359 -7.32 -29.65 40.71
C GLU A 359 -8.85 -29.70 40.67
N PHE A 360 -9.45 -28.61 40.20
CA PHE A 360 -10.90 -28.43 40.15
C PHE A 360 -11.31 -28.04 38.74
N ASN A 361 -11.80 -29.02 37.98
CA ASN A 361 -12.08 -28.88 36.54
C ASN A 361 -13.58 -28.80 36.21
N ASP A 362 -14.44 -29.30 37.09
CA ASP A 362 -15.88 -29.35 36.87
C ASP A 362 -16.59 -28.21 37.59
N GLY A 363 -17.65 -27.66 36.97
CA GLY A 363 -18.47 -26.63 37.62
C GLY A 363 -17.78 -25.27 37.73
N ILE A 364 -16.95 -24.91 36.76
CA ILE A 364 -16.43 -23.55 36.58
C ILE A 364 -16.93 -22.96 35.25
N VAL A 365 -17.28 -21.67 35.27
CA VAL A 365 -17.67 -20.87 34.12
C VAL A 365 -16.74 -19.66 34.08
N ILE A 366 -16.13 -19.40 32.93
CA ILE A 366 -15.29 -18.22 32.72
C ILE A 366 -16.16 -17.19 31.98
N ASP A 367 -16.38 -16.05 32.61
CA ASP A 367 -17.12 -14.93 32.02
C ASP A 367 -16.27 -13.67 32.05
N GLY A 368 -15.77 -13.25 30.89
CA GLY A 368 -14.82 -12.14 30.77
C GLY A 368 -13.59 -12.37 31.65
N LYS A 369 -13.45 -11.56 32.71
CA LYS A 369 -12.37 -11.65 33.70
C LYS A 369 -12.75 -12.44 34.96
N THR A 370 -13.93 -13.03 35.04
CA THR A 370 -14.41 -13.67 36.26
C THR A 370 -14.43 -15.18 36.11
N VAL A 371 -13.88 -15.88 37.10
CA VAL A 371 -14.06 -17.33 37.26
C VAL A 371 -15.19 -17.57 38.24
N ARG A 372 -16.22 -18.26 37.76
CA ARG A 372 -17.48 -18.48 38.47
C ARG A 372 -17.65 -19.96 38.75
N PHE A 373 -17.83 -20.37 40.00
CA PHE A 373 -18.12 -21.75 40.39
C PHE A 373 -19.63 -22.03 40.33
N ASN A 374 -20.05 -23.23 39.99
CA ASN A 374 -21.48 -23.60 40.06
C ASN A 374 -21.92 -23.85 41.51
N GLU A 375 -20.98 -24.27 42.36
CA GLU A 375 -21.17 -24.47 43.80
C GLU A 375 -20.07 -23.74 44.57
N ALA A 376 -20.42 -23.13 45.70
CA ALA A 376 -19.47 -22.40 46.52
C ALA A 376 -18.32 -23.32 46.98
N PRO A 377 -17.04 -22.95 46.75
CA PRO A 377 -15.92 -23.67 47.33
C PRO A 377 -16.04 -23.75 48.87
N PRO A 378 -15.49 -24.81 49.50
CA PRO A 378 -15.57 -24.98 50.96
C PRO A 378 -15.08 -23.75 51.73
N ARG A 379 -15.68 -23.49 52.90
CA ARG A 379 -15.28 -22.36 53.76
C ARG A 379 -13.77 -22.40 54.02
N ASN A 380 -13.12 -21.24 53.91
CA ASN A 380 -11.67 -21.07 54.08
C ASN A 380 -10.82 -21.83 53.05
N ALA A 381 -11.40 -22.29 51.94
CA ALA A 381 -10.62 -22.91 50.88
C ALA A 381 -9.65 -21.90 50.25
N SER A 382 -8.42 -22.34 50.00
CA SER A 382 -7.45 -21.62 49.18
C SER A 382 -7.75 -21.90 47.72
N ILE A 383 -7.99 -20.86 46.92
CA ILE A 383 -8.31 -20.98 45.50
C ILE A 383 -7.17 -20.39 44.71
N LYS A 384 -6.61 -21.16 43.80
CA LYS A 384 -5.47 -20.74 42.98
C LYS A 384 -5.85 -20.90 41.52
N ILE A 385 -5.80 -19.81 40.76
CA ILE A 385 -6.20 -19.77 39.36
C ILE A 385 -4.98 -19.42 38.52
N SER A 386 -4.60 -20.31 37.62
CA SER A 386 -3.52 -20.09 36.66
C SER A 386 -4.09 -20.04 35.26
N TYR A 387 -3.62 -19.09 34.44
CA TYR A 387 -4.19 -18.88 33.10
C TYR A 387 -3.20 -18.17 32.17
N ARG A 388 -3.47 -18.21 30.86
CA ARG A 388 -2.76 -17.41 29.85
C ARG A 388 -3.62 -16.22 29.41
N TYR A 389 -2.99 -15.11 29.05
CA TYR A 389 -3.66 -13.91 28.58
C TYR A 389 -2.82 -13.19 27.50
N GLY A 390 -3.47 -12.35 26.70
CA GLY A 390 -2.79 -11.51 25.70
C GLY A 390 -2.20 -12.26 24.50
N GLU A 391 -2.69 -13.47 24.17
CA GLU A 391 -2.30 -14.18 22.94
C GLU A 391 -2.69 -13.39 21.69
N SER A 392 -1.83 -13.43 20.68
CA SER A 392 -2.13 -12.99 19.33
C SER A 392 -1.80 -14.13 18.38
N SER A 393 -2.68 -14.42 17.44
CA SER A 393 -2.53 -15.57 16.53
C SER A 393 -1.19 -15.50 15.80
N MET A 394 -0.37 -16.53 15.96
CA MET A 394 0.84 -16.69 15.15
C MET A 394 0.45 -16.93 13.69
N LYS A 395 1.16 -16.27 12.77
CA LYS A 395 0.91 -16.30 11.33
C LYS A 395 2.13 -16.83 10.60
N ASP A 396 1.91 -17.71 9.65
CA ASP A 396 2.92 -18.16 8.68
C ASP A 396 2.93 -17.29 7.43
N SER A 397 2.00 -16.34 7.28
CA SER A 397 1.97 -15.38 6.18
C SER A 397 1.70 -13.94 6.58
N PHE A 398 2.22 -13.02 5.76
CA PHE A 398 2.08 -11.58 5.92
C PHE A 398 1.84 -10.92 4.56
N THR A 399 0.90 -9.99 4.50
CA THR A 399 0.56 -9.25 3.27
C THR A 399 1.50 -8.05 3.10
N LEU A 400 2.30 -8.07 2.05
CA LEU A 400 3.13 -6.96 1.59
C LEU A 400 2.28 -5.82 1.03
N SER A 401 2.78 -4.58 1.09
CA SER A 401 2.05 -3.38 0.64
C SER A 401 1.90 -3.29 -0.88
N SER A 402 2.66 -4.08 -1.64
CA SER A 402 2.71 -4.11 -3.10
C SER A 402 3.37 -5.40 -3.61
N GLU A 403 3.17 -5.75 -4.87
CA GLU A 403 3.77 -6.95 -5.47
C GLU A 403 5.29 -6.75 -5.61
N PRO A 404 6.14 -7.58 -4.98
CA PRO A 404 7.58 -7.37 -4.97
C PRO A 404 8.27 -7.94 -6.22
N ASP A 405 9.30 -7.24 -6.73
CA ASP A 405 10.31 -7.87 -7.57
C ASP A 405 11.18 -8.78 -6.70
N LEU A 406 11.04 -10.09 -6.92
CA LEU A 406 11.74 -11.14 -6.18
C LEU A 406 13.27 -11.02 -6.27
N ALA A 407 13.82 -10.42 -7.32
CA ALA A 407 15.27 -10.21 -7.43
C ALA A 407 15.80 -9.14 -6.45
N THR A 408 14.91 -8.32 -5.90
CA THR A 408 15.23 -7.23 -4.96
C THR A 408 14.71 -7.47 -3.55
N LEU A 409 13.90 -8.51 -3.35
CA LEU A 409 13.28 -8.82 -2.07
C LEU A 409 14.32 -9.36 -1.09
N SER A 410 14.43 -8.68 0.05
CA SER A 410 15.15 -9.11 1.24
C SER A 410 14.16 -9.21 2.40
N VAL A 411 14.21 -10.31 3.15
CA VAL A 411 13.36 -10.54 4.32
C VAL A 411 14.27 -10.80 5.52
N THR A 412 14.03 -10.10 6.62
CA THR A 412 14.72 -10.34 7.89
C THR A 412 13.74 -10.77 8.98
N VAL A 413 14.21 -11.62 9.89
CA VAL A 413 13.50 -12.00 11.11
C VAL A 413 14.42 -11.72 12.29
N ASP A 414 13.99 -10.83 13.19
CA ASP A 414 14.79 -10.32 14.32
C ASP A 414 16.16 -9.79 13.89
N GLY A 415 16.18 -9.06 12.76
CA GLY A 415 17.40 -8.48 12.17
C GLY A 415 18.33 -9.48 11.47
N LYS A 416 17.96 -10.77 11.40
CA LYS A 416 18.70 -11.79 10.65
C LYS A 416 18.11 -11.97 9.26
N ASP A 417 18.94 -11.81 8.22
CA ASP A 417 18.56 -12.10 6.83
C ASP A 417 18.13 -13.57 6.69
N LEU A 418 17.00 -13.78 6.00
CA LEU A 418 16.54 -15.09 5.58
C LEU A 418 16.95 -15.37 4.14
N GLU A 419 17.29 -16.62 3.87
CA GLU A 419 17.54 -17.09 2.51
C GLU A 419 16.21 -17.22 1.74
N SER A 420 16.23 -17.01 0.42
CA SER A 420 15.03 -17.12 -0.43
C SER A 420 14.38 -18.51 -0.41
N ILE A 421 15.08 -19.53 0.10
CA ILE A 421 14.54 -20.87 0.31
C ILE A 421 13.70 -20.98 1.59
N GLU A 422 13.78 -20.04 2.53
CA GLU A 422 13.08 -20.10 3.82
C GLU A 422 11.66 -19.50 3.75
N PHE A 423 11.35 -18.80 2.66
CA PHE A 423 10.05 -18.21 2.39
C PHE A 423 9.64 -18.38 0.92
N GLN A 424 8.40 -18.02 0.59
CA GLN A 424 7.90 -17.91 -0.77
C GLN A 424 6.94 -16.71 -0.84
N VAL A 425 6.83 -16.10 -2.02
CA VAL A 425 5.87 -15.01 -2.24
C VAL A 425 4.87 -15.40 -3.31
N ILE A 426 3.57 -15.21 -3.03
CA ILE A 426 2.47 -15.46 -3.95
C ILE A 426 1.65 -14.16 -4.07
N GLY A 427 1.86 -13.42 -5.17
CA GLY A 427 1.30 -12.06 -5.29
C GLY A 427 1.95 -11.13 -4.26
N THR A 428 1.15 -10.61 -3.33
CA THR A 428 1.62 -9.78 -2.20
C THR A 428 1.77 -10.59 -0.91
N GLU A 429 1.47 -11.88 -0.89
CA GLU A 429 1.56 -12.68 0.35
C GLU A 429 2.96 -13.28 0.50
N LEU A 430 3.65 -12.90 1.58
CA LEU A 430 4.91 -13.48 2.04
C LEU A 430 4.60 -14.66 2.97
N HIS A 431 4.94 -15.87 2.55
CA HIS A 431 4.73 -17.11 3.33
C HIS A 431 6.06 -17.69 3.82
N PHE A 432 6.17 -17.95 5.11
CA PHE A 432 7.32 -18.59 5.73
C PHE A 432 7.19 -20.11 5.70
N LYS A 433 8.27 -20.83 5.37
CA LYS A 433 8.28 -22.31 5.42
C LYS A 433 8.32 -22.86 6.84
N THR A 434 8.98 -22.14 7.74
CA THR A 434 9.00 -22.41 9.18
C THR A 434 8.38 -21.22 9.88
N LEU A 435 7.39 -21.47 10.73
CA LEU A 435 6.70 -20.42 11.48
C LEU A 435 7.72 -19.59 12.28
N PRO A 436 7.80 -18.26 12.07
CA PRO A 436 8.67 -17.41 12.87
C PRO A 436 8.36 -17.53 14.37
N GLY A 437 9.38 -17.37 15.21
CA GLY A 437 9.22 -17.43 16.67
C GLY A 437 8.30 -16.34 17.22
N GLU A 438 7.72 -16.59 18.39
CA GLU A 438 6.78 -15.68 19.06
C GLU A 438 7.37 -14.27 19.25
N GLY A 439 6.57 -13.25 18.90
CA GLY A 439 6.90 -11.84 19.10
C GLY A 439 8.08 -11.30 18.28
N LEU A 440 8.66 -12.09 17.37
CA LEU A 440 9.79 -11.64 16.55
C LEU A 440 9.36 -10.56 15.55
N ALA A 441 10.23 -9.57 15.36
CA ALA A 441 10.09 -8.56 14.32
C ALA A 441 10.40 -9.18 12.95
N ILE A 442 9.60 -8.84 11.94
CA ILE A 442 9.76 -9.32 10.57
C ILE A 442 9.79 -8.08 9.68
N GLU A 443 10.76 -8.00 8.79
CA GLU A 443 10.89 -6.86 7.88
C GLU A 443 11.11 -7.38 6.46
N ALA A 444 10.37 -6.80 5.49
CA ALA A 444 10.54 -7.07 4.07
C ALA A 444 10.89 -5.78 3.33
N GLN A 445 12.06 -5.75 2.67
CA GLN A 445 12.50 -4.66 1.80
C GLN A 445 12.52 -5.13 0.34
N TYR A 446 11.92 -4.36 -0.56
CA TYR A 446 11.85 -4.75 -1.98
C TYR A 446 11.56 -3.56 -2.89
N ARG A 447 11.69 -3.75 -4.20
CA ARG A 447 11.14 -2.82 -5.21
C ARG A 447 9.87 -3.38 -5.82
N GLU A 448 8.95 -2.50 -6.21
CA GLU A 448 7.70 -2.91 -6.86
C GLU A 448 7.97 -3.67 -8.17
N ASN A 449 7.17 -4.71 -8.46
CA ASN A 449 7.26 -5.55 -9.65
C ASN A 449 6.76 -4.85 -10.92
N ILE A 450 7.37 -3.71 -11.25
CA ILE A 450 7.12 -2.98 -12.50
C ILE A 450 8.14 -3.46 -13.54
N PRO A 451 7.71 -3.94 -14.73
CA PRO A 451 8.64 -4.35 -15.78
C PRO A 451 9.57 -3.21 -16.20
N LEU A 452 10.88 -3.46 -16.17
CA LEU A 452 11.88 -2.53 -16.68
C LEU A 452 11.92 -2.57 -18.22
N PRO A 453 11.84 -1.42 -18.91
CA PRO A 453 11.99 -1.37 -20.37
C PRO A 453 13.30 -1.99 -20.84
N SER A 454 13.20 -2.86 -21.86
CA SER A 454 14.35 -3.45 -22.57
C SER A 454 14.57 -2.85 -23.96
N ASP A 455 13.60 -2.09 -24.46
CA ASP A 455 13.52 -1.62 -25.84
C ASP A 455 13.54 -0.09 -25.85
N TYR A 456 14.47 0.49 -26.61
CA TYR A 456 14.65 1.93 -26.70
C TYR A 456 14.74 2.36 -28.16
N ALA A 457 13.83 3.26 -28.55
CA ALA A 457 13.80 3.80 -29.90
C ALA A 457 14.91 4.84 -30.09
N LEU A 458 15.70 4.65 -31.14
CA LEU A 458 16.69 5.62 -31.59
C LEU A 458 16.03 6.75 -32.37
N SER A 459 16.72 7.89 -32.45
CA SER A 459 16.26 9.03 -33.24
C SER A 459 16.29 8.78 -34.75
N HIS A 460 16.99 7.74 -35.20
CA HIS A 460 17.17 7.41 -36.61
C HIS A 460 16.90 5.92 -36.86
N GLN A 461 16.31 5.63 -38.02
CA GLN A 461 16.09 4.28 -38.53
C GLN A 461 17.06 4.00 -39.68
N GLY A 462 17.38 2.73 -39.94
CA GLY A 462 18.24 2.30 -41.04
C GLY A 462 19.62 1.80 -40.60
N GLU A 463 20.55 1.78 -41.56
CA GLU A 463 21.92 1.33 -41.33
C GLU A 463 22.70 2.40 -40.53
N LEU A 464 23.25 1.98 -39.39
CA LEU A 464 24.06 2.81 -38.51
C LEU A 464 25.52 2.34 -38.57
N LYS A 465 26.47 3.25 -38.67
CA LYS A 465 27.90 2.94 -38.54
C LYS A 465 28.36 3.20 -37.10
N ASP A 466 29.35 2.45 -36.63
CA ASP A 466 29.98 2.62 -35.31
C ASP A 466 29.01 2.68 -34.10
N LEU A 467 27.93 1.90 -34.12
CA LEU A 467 26.99 1.81 -33.00
C LEU A 467 27.70 1.29 -31.73
N LYS A 468 27.65 2.09 -30.66
CA LYS A 468 28.16 1.76 -29.33
C LYS A 468 27.10 2.06 -28.30
N VAL A 469 26.89 1.13 -27.38
CA VAL A 469 26.02 1.29 -26.21
C VAL A 469 26.88 1.11 -24.97
N LEU A 470 27.02 2.18 -24.19
CA LEU A 470 27.91 2.25 -23.03
C LEU A 470 27.12 2.61 -21.77
N ASP A 471 27.46 2.01 -20.63
CA ASP A 471 26.96 2.44 -19.32
C ASP A 471 27.66 3.73 -18.82
N ASP A 472 27.27 4.20 -17.63
CA ASP A 472 27.90 5.35 -16.96
C ASP A 472 29.41 5.18 -16.69
N ASN A 473 29.91 3.94 -16.66
CA ASN A 473 31.34 3.61 -16.48
C ASN A 473 32.06 3.37 -17.80
N LEU A 474 31.43 3.77 -18.93
CA LEU A 474 31.91 3.58 -20.29
C LEU A 474 32.11 2.09 -20.66
N GLN A 475 31.45 1.17 -19.97
CA GLN A 475 31.50 -0.26 -20.28
C GLN A 475 30.47 -0.62 -21.35
N PRO A 476 30.83 -1.44 -22.35
CA PRO A 476 29.88 -1.90 -23.36
C PRO A 476 28.73 -2.72 -22.74
N ILE A 477 27.50 -2.41 -23.13
CA ILE A 477 26.30 -3.18 -22.76
C ILE A 477 25.88 -4.07 -23.93
N ALA A 478 25.60 -5.35 -23.66
CA ALA A 478 25.10 -6.28 -24.67
C ALA A 478 23.74 -5.81 -25.22
N HIS A 479 23.60 -5.78 -26.55
CA HIS A 479 22.39 -5.30 -27.21
C HIS A 479 22.20 -5.94 -28.58
N SER A 480 20.99 -5.83 -29.13
CA SER A 480 20.70 -6.01 -30.55
C SER A 480 20.05 -4.74 -31.12
N HIS A 481 20.19 -4.53 -32.42
CA HIS A 481 19.63 -3.38 -33.13
C HIS A 481 18.73 -3.87 -34.27
N ASP A 482 17.47 -3.49 -34.22
CA ASP A 482 16.55 -3.65 -35.35
C ASP A 482 16.63 -2.42 -36.23
N GLN A 483 17.32 -2.56 -37.37
CA GLN A 483 17.55 -1.49 -38.34
C GLN A 483 16.24 -0.92 -38.92
N VAL A 484 15.17 -1.70 -39.00
CA VAL A 484 13.90 -1.26 -39.61
C VAL A 484 13.14 -0.38 -38.64
N SER A 485 13.00 -0.82 -37.39
CA SER A 485 12.27 -0.04 -36.38
C SER A 485 13.13 1.04 -35.71
N GLY A 486 14.46 0.92 -35.79
CA GLY A 486 15.40 1.76 -35.07
C GLY A 486 15.40 1.48 -33.56
N ILE A 487 15.06 0.25 -33.16
CA ILE A 487 14.98 -0.13 -31.73
C ILE A 487 16.28 -0.81 -31.31
N ILE A 488 16.86 -0.34 -30.21
CA ILE A 488 17.88 -1.04 -29.45
C ILE A 488 17.20 -1.91 -28.40
N ARG A 489 17.50 -3.20 -28.42
CA ARG A 489 16.96 -4.19 -27.48
C ARG A 489 18.06 -4.78 -26.61
N PHE A 490 17.87 -4.68 -25.30
CA PHE A 490 18.71 -5.34 -24.31
C PHE A 490 18.20 -6.75 -24.03
N PRO A 491 19.08 -7.78 -24.00
CA PRO A 491 18.68 -9.14 -23.64
C PRO A 491 18.26 -9.26 -22.18
N SER A 492 18.75 -8.36 -21.32
CA SER A 492 18.27 -8.15 -19.97
C SER A 492 18.17 -6.64 -19.75
N PRO A 493 17.04 -6.12 -19.25
CA PRO A 493 16.87 -4.69 -19.09
C PRO A 493 17.95 -4.13 -18.15
N PRO A 494 18.48 -2.93 -18.42
CA PRO A 494 19.39 -2.25 -17.49
C PRO A 494 18.76 -2.13 -16.09
N LEU A 495 19.57 -2.18 -15.03
CA LEU A 495 19.11 -2.03 -13.65
C LEU A 495 18.45 -0.66 -13.40
N ASP A 496 17.65 -0.60 -12.32
CA ASP A 496 16.98 0.63 -11.89
C ASP A 496 17.91 1.84 -11.88
N SER A 497 17.41 2.98 -12.37
CA SER A 497 18.10 4.28 -12.37
C SER A 497 19.41 4.37 -13.16
N VAL A 498 19.93 3.26 -13.71
CA VAL A 498 21.16 3.25 -14.51
C VAL A 498 20.99 4.14 -15.74
N ARG A 499 22.00 4.98 -16.01
CA ARG A 499 22.08 5.73 -17.26
C ARG A 499 23.04 5.02 -18.21
N TYR A 500 22.76 5.18 -19.49
CA TYR A 500 23.58 4.65 -20.56
C TYR A 500 23.46 5.54 -21.79
N SER A 501 24.50 5.50 -22.60
CA SER A 501 24.66 6.32 -23.79
C SER A 501 24.76 5.45 -25.02
N ILE A 502 23.99 5.82 -26.05
CA ILE A 502 24.01 5.15 -27.35
C ILE A 502 24.58 6.13 -28.36
N SER A 503 25.78 5.84 -28.88
CA SER A 503 26.45 6.65 -29.90
C SER A 503 26.55 5.89 -31.21
N TYR A 504 26.27 6.54 -32.33
CA TYR A 504 26.33 5.96 -33.67
C TYR A 504 26.53 7.05 -34.73
N GLN A 505 26.91 6.65 -35.94
CA GLN A 505 27.02 7.52 -37.11
C GLN A 505 25.85 7.27 -38.06
N VAL A 506 25.22 8.35 -38.49
CA VAL A 506 24.14 8.34 -39.49
C VAL A 506 24.70 8.85 -40.82
N PRO A 507 24.39 8.18 -41.96
CA PRO A 507 24.74 8.69 -43.27
C PRO A 507 24.01 10.01 -43.56
N GLY A 508 24.76 11.10 -43.69
CA GLY A 508 24.28 12.41 -44.13
C GLY A 508 24.31 12.57 -45.65
N ASP A 509 24.38 13.80 -46.16
CA ASP A 509 24.37 14.06 -47.61
C ASP A 509 25.65 13.55 -48.30
N PRO A 510 25.53 13.00 -49.52
CA PRO A 510 26.67 12.77 -50.40
C PRO A 510 27.44 14.05 -50.67
N ILE A 511 28.76 13.95 -50.69
CA ILE A 511 29.57 15.05 -51.19
C ILE A 511 29.59 14.92 -52.70
N LEU A 512 28.88 15.82 -53.37
CA LEU A 512 28.74 15.83 -54.83
C LEU A 512 29.66 16.84 -55.51
N SER A 513 30.26 17.77 -54.76
CA SER A 513 31.13 18.81 -55.30
C SER A 513 32.56 18.62 -54.82
N TYR A 514 33.49 18.53 -55.77
CA TYR A 514 34.91 18.34 -55.50
C TYR A 514 35.71 19.43 -56.22
N PRO A 515 36.56 20.19 -55.52
CA PRO A 515 37.35 21.23 -56.14
C PRO A 515 38.21 20.75 -57.31
N SER A 516 38.31 21.58 -58.34
CA SER A 516 39.04 21.29 -59.56
C SER A 516 40.38 22.02 -59.63
N GLY A 517 41.33 21.44 -60.37
CA GLY A 517 42.69 21.98 -60.65
C GLY A 517 42.76 23.33 -61.34
N PHE A 518 41.65 23.82 -61.89
CA PHE A 518 41.66 24.89 -62.87
C PHE A 518 41.63 26.27 -62.21
N SER A 519 42.48 27.18 -62.66
CA SER A 519 42.50 28.55 -62.12
C SER A 519 41.61 29.55 -62.87
N GLU A 520 41.12 29.26 -64.08
CA GLU A 520 40.38 30.23 -64.93
C GLU A 520 39.24 29.61 -65.75
N ASP A 521 38.28 30.46 -66.19
CA ASP A 521 37.05 30.15 -66.96
C ASP A 521 37.30 29.66 -68.40
N HIS A 522 38.47 29.06 -68.68
CA HIS A 522 38.74 28.49 -69.98
C HIS A 522 37.88 27.24 -70.21
N LEU A 523 37.41 27.07 -71.46
CA LEU A 523 36.62 25.91 -71.89
C LEU A 523 37.37 24.62 -71.54
N VAL A 524 36.89 23.91 -70.52
CA VAL A 524 37.37 22.57 -70.21
C VAL A 524 36.95 21.67 -71.38
N MET A 525 37.91 21.30 -72.22
CA MET A 525 37.70 20.31 -73.28
C MET A 525 38.10 18.93 -72.78
N ASP A 526 37.41 17.90 -73.27
CA ASP A 526 37.69 16.49 -72.98
C ASP A 526 37.48 16.09 -71.49
N LEU A 527 36.51 16.69 -70.80
CA LEU A 527 36.16 16.35 -69.41
C LEU A 527 35.31 15.08 -69.35
N TYR A 528 35.81 14.04 -68.69
CA TYR A 528 35.01 12.88 -68.29
C TYR A 528 35.61 12.24 -67.02
N ALA A 529 34.74 11.74 -66.15
CA ALA A 529 35.15 10.88 -65.04
C ALA A 529 35.06 9.42 -65.44
N PHE A 530 35.98 8.59 -64.96
CA PHE A 530 35.98 7.14 -65.15
C PHE A 530 36.49 6.42 -63.91
N ASP A 531 36.19 5.12 -63.83
CA ASP A 531 36.68 4.27 -62.74
C ASP A 531 38.11 3.87 -63.08
N PRO A 532 39.09 4.03 -62.16
CA PRO A 532 40.46 3.55 -62.41
C PRO A 532 40.53 2.06 -62.82
N SER A 533 39.54 1.26 -62.44
CA SER A 533 39.44 -0.17 -62.81
C SER A 533 38.78 -0.43 -64.17
N ASP A 534 38.04 0.54 -64.73
CA ASP A 534 37.37 0.45 -66.03
C ASP A 534 37.30 1.82 -66.72
N GLU A 535 38.34 2.17 -67.48
CA GLU A 535 38.40 3.46 -68.18
C GLU A 535 37.33 3.63 -69.27
N ASN A 536 36.66 2.55 -69.70
CA ASN A 536 35.62 2.63 -70.73
C ASN A 536 34.28 3.10 -70.16
N ARG A 537 34.08 2.97 -68.85
CA ARG A 537 32.87 3.43 -68.18
C ARG A 537 33.07 4.89 -67.76
N THR A 538 32.50 5.79 -68.55
CA THR A 538 32.57 7.23 -68.31
C THR A 538 31.27 7.76 -67.69
N TRP A 539 31.40 8.82 -66.90
CA TRP A 539 30.31 9.56 -66.28
C TRP A 539 30.38 11.03 -66.68
N GLU A 540 29.21 11.66 -66.75
CA GLU A 540 29.10 13.09 -67.01
C GLU A 540 29.44 13.84 -65.72
N VAL A 541 30.35 14.81 -65.82
CA VAL A 541 30.75 15.65 -64.69
C VAL A 541 30.54 17.09 -65.08
N ASP A 542 29.71 17.78 -64.32
CA ASP A 542 29.49 19.19 -64.51
C ASP A 542 30.66 19.98 -63.92
N TYR A 543 31.15 20.95 -64.67
CA TYR A 543 32.18 21.86 -64.20
C TYR A 543 31.61 23.27 -64.03
N GLN A 544 31.46 23.69 -62.78
CA GLN A 544 30.99 25.04 -62.42
C GLN A 544 31.60 25.44 -61.07
N ASP A 545 31.79 26.75 -60.87
CA ASP A 545 32.32 27.33 -59.63
C ASP A 545 33.65 26.72 -59.15
N LYS A 546 34.54 26.37 -60.08
CA LYS A 546 35.85 25.73 -59.79
C LYS A 546 35.75 24.39 -59.08
N ALA A 547 34.66 23.65 -59.31
CA ALA A 547 34.46 22.31 -58.79
C ALA A 547 33.81 21.37 -59.82
N PHE A 548 34.11 20.09 -59.68
CA PHE A 548 33.45 18.98 -60.33
C PHE A 548 32.20 18.61 -59.56
N HIS A 549 31.05 18.61 -60.22
CA HIS A 549 29.76 18.26 -59.64
C HIS A 549 29.27 16.94 -60.23
N PHE A 550 28.95 16.00 -59.34
CA PHE A 550 28.44 14.67 -59.67
C PHE A 550 26.94 14.63 -59.47
N GLN A 551 26.25 13.87 -60.32
CA GLN A 551 24.83 13.60 -60.12
C GLN A 551 24.63 12.61 -58.96
N ILE A 552 23.52 12.78 -58.24
CA ILE A 552 23.23 12.00 -57.02
C ILE A 552 23.06 10.50 -57.29
N ASP A 553 22.52 10.14 -58.45
CA ASP A 553 22.31 8.77 -58.90
C ASP A 553 23.61 8.07 -59.31
N GLU A 554 24.64 8.85 -59.63
CA GLU A 554 25.98 8.34 -59.88
C GLU A 554 26.76 8.14 -58.59
N PHE A 555 26.37 8.70 -57.45
CA PHE A 555 27.13 8.61 -56.21
C PHE A 555 27.17 7.18 -55.64
N GLN A 556 28.37 6.67 -55.40
CA GLN A 556 28.60 5.45 -54.63
C GLN A 556 29.70 5.74 -53.60
N GLU A 557 29.39 5.57 -52.31
CA GLU A 557 30.33 5.86 -51.24
C GLU A 557 31.61 5.02 -51.38
N ASN A 558 32.76 5.64 -51.13
CA ASN A 558 34.10 5.08 -51.25
C ASN A 558 34.52 4.71 -52.69
N ARG A 559 33.72 5.07 -53.71
CA ARG A 559 34.14 4.88 -55.10
C ARG A 559 35.26 5.85 -55.45
N LYS A 560 36.41 5.31 -55.87
CA LYS A 560 37.49 6.11 -56.45
C LYS A 560 37.15 6.42 -57.91
N ILE A 561 37.22 7.69 -58.28
CA ILE A 561 37.00 8.14 -59.65
C ILE A 561 38.18 8.99 -60.11
N THR A 562 38.54 8.87 -61.38
CA THR A 562 39.57 9.69 -62.01
C THR A 562 38.93 10.60 -63.04
N ILE A 563 39.21 11.89 -62.91
CA ILE A 563 38.75 12.92 -63.83
C ILE A 563 39.93 13.29 -64.70
N ARG A 564 39.78 13.15 -66.02
CA ARG A 564 40.81 13.54 -66.99
C ARG A 564 40.40 14.85 -67.65
N TYR A 565 41.36 15.74 -67.81
CA TYR A 565 41.15 17.02 -68.47
C TYR A 565 42.44 17.58 -69.07
N ARG A 566 42.31 18.57 -69.96
CA ARG A 566 43.44 19.32 -70.51
C ARG A 566 43.76 20.54 -69.63
N ASP A 567 45.00 20.63 -69.14
CA ASP A 567 45.51 21.77 -68.38
C ASP A 567 46.05 22.83 -69.36
N PRO A 568 45.47 24.06 -69.38
CA PRO A 568 45.92 25.11 -70.29
C PRO A 568 47.24 25.79 -69.88
N SER A 569 47.81 25.49 -68.71
CA SER A 569 49.03 26.13 -68.23
C SER A 569 50.24 25.82 -69.13
N ASP A 570 50.95 26.88 -69.57
CA ASP A 570 51.98 26.81 -70.62
C ASP A 570 53.40 26.62 -70.07
N SER A 571 53.56 26.03 -68.88
CA SER A 571 54.82 26.11 -68.15
C SER A 571 55.21 24.74 -67.57
N ASN A 572 56.25 24.13 -68.14
CA ASN A 572 56.89 22.89 -67.67
C ASN A 572 57.51 23.01 -66.25
N LYS A 573 57.21 24.08 -65.49
CA LYS A 573 57.84 24.42 -64.21
C LYS A 573 56.86 24.89 -63.12
N THR A 574 55.59 25.10 -63.42
CA THR A 574 54.59 25.58 -62.45
C THR A 574 53.30 24.80 -62.57
N PHE A 575 52.90 24.14 -61.49
CA PHE A 575 51.67 23.35 -61.41
C PHE A 575 50.75 24.01 -60.39
N THR A 576 49.56 24.40 -60.81
CA THR A 576 48.56 24.95 -59.88
C THR A 576 47.70 23.80 -59.37
N LEU A 577 47.68 23.63 -58.05
CA LEU A 577 46.82 22.67 -57.39
C LEU A 577 45.38 23.17 -57.34
N PRO A 578 44.40 22.25 -57.42
CA PRO A 578 42.98 22.55 -57.28
C PRO A 578 42.60 23.44 -56.12
N GLN A 579 43.26 23.24 -54.99
CA GLN A 579 43.02 23.94 -53.74
C GLN A 579 44.35 24.11 -53.01
N ALA A 580 44.41 25.13 -52.15
CA ALA A 580 45.52 25.25 -51.23
C ALA A 580 45.57 23.99 -50.34
N PRO A 581 46.69 23.26 -50.32
CA PRO A 581 46.83 22.10 -49.47
C PRO A 581 46.87 22.53 -48.00
N LEU A 582 46.38 21.67 -47.11
CA LEU A 582 46.62 21.82 -45.69
C LEU A 582 48.14 21.75 -45.42
N PRO A 583 48.66 22.59 -44.50
CA PRO A 583 50.08 22.57 -44.15
C PRO A 583 50.57 21.15 -43.85
N GLU A 584 51.76 20.80 -44.32
CA GLU A 584 52.43 19.51 -44.08
C GLU A 584 51.74 18.27 -44.67
N THR A 585 50.76 18.43 -45.55
CA THR A 585 50.05 17.28 -46.17
C THR A 585 50.49 16.94 -47.59
N VAL A 586 51.30 17.80 -48.23
CA VAL A 586 51.71 17.61 -49.64
C VAL A 586 52.79 16.55 -49.77
N MET A 587 52.50 15.55 -50.59
CA MET A 587 53.44 14.55 -51.06
C MET A 587 53.58 14.67 -52.57
N VAL A 588 54.79 14.93 -53.05
CA VAL A 588 55.11 15.01 -54.48
C VAL A 588 55.89 13.77 -54.91
N LYS A 589 55.47 13.13 -55.99
CA LYS A 589 56.14 12.00 -56.63
C LYS A 589 56.30 12.28 -58.11
N ALA A 590 57.53 12.46 -58.57
CA ALA A 590 57.87 12.43 -59.99
C ALA A 590 58.28 11.01 -60.38
N ASN A 591 57.90 10.56 -61.58
CA ASN A 591 58.36 9.27 -62.12
C ASN A 591 59.82 9.33 -62.64
N GLN A 592 60.45 10.50 -62.66
CA GLN A 592 61.84 10.71 -63.04
C GLN A 592 62.80 10.50 -61.86
N ALA A 593 63.87 9.74 -62.05
CA ALA A 593 64.87 9.44 -61.03
C ALA A 593 65.68 10.66 -60.54
N SER A 594 65.66 11.79 -61.27
CA SER A 594 66.46 12.99 -60.96
C SER A 594 65.74 14.09 -60.19
N CYS A 595 64.41 14.01 -60.01
CA CYS A 595 63.71 14.98 -59.15
C CYS A 595 63.55 14.37 -57.75
N ASP A 596 64.18 14.97 -56.74
CA ASP A 596 63.85 14.68 -55.34
C ASP A 596 62.75 15.60 -54.83
N GLY A 597 62.17 15.28 -53.67
CA GLY A 597 61.11 16.09 -53.06
C GLY A 597 61.52 17.53 -52.74
N SER A 598 62.83 17.83 -52.64
CA SER A 598 63.35 19.17 -52.36
C SER A 598 63.32 20.09 -53.60
N SER A 599 63.17 19.51 -54.78
CA SER A 599 63.09 20.23 -56.06
C SER A 599 61.77 21.00 -56.25
N PHE A 600 60.82 20.82 -55.33
CA PHE A 600 59.47 21.38 -55.37
C PHE A 600 59.25 22.37 -54.24
N VAL A 601 58.78 23.57 -54.58
CA VAL A 601 58.41 24.62 -53.62
C VAL A 601 56.92 24.89 -53.74
N LEU A 602 56.20 24.74 -52.64
CA LEU A 602 54.79 25.09 -52.55
C LEU A 602 54.64 26.56 -52.12
N GLU A 603 53.99 27.36 -52.95
CA GLU A 603 53.59 28.74 -52.65
C GLU A 603 52.07 28.86 -52.79
N GLY A 604 51.34 28.84 -51.67
CA GLY A 604 49.87 28.82 -51.70
C GLY A 604 49.36 27.52 -52.33
N SER A 605 48.66 27.62 -53.47
CA SER A 605 48.23 26.47 -54.28
C SER A 605 49.17 26.18 -55.45
N THR A 606 50.28 26.90 -55.63
CA THR A 606 51.18 26.69 -56.77
C THR A 606 52.42 25.90 -56.34
N ILE A 607 52.67 24.78 -57.02
CA ILE A 607 53.94 24.05 -56.94
C ILE A 607 54.86 24.56 -58.04
N LYS A 608 55.99 25.14 -57.63
CA LYS A 608 57.10 25.46 -58.53
C LYS A 608 58.12 24.35 -58.48
N THR A 609 58.62 23.94 -59.64
CA THR A 609 59.73 22.99 -59.71
C THR A 609 60.90 23.56 -60.50
N SER A 610 62.10 23.25 -60.03
CA SER A 610 63.33 23.47 -60.80
C SER A 610 63.66 22.29 -61.72
N CYS A 611 62.94 21.18 -61.59
CA CYS A 611 63.18 19.95 -62.34
C CYS A 611 62.69 20.09 -63.80
N PRO A 612 63.51 19.72 -64.81
CA PRO A 612 63.08 19.73 -66.20
C PRO A 612 62.18 18.53 -66.49
N MET A 613 60.86 18.76 -66.55
CA MET A 613 59.90 17.75 -66.98
C MET A 613 60.03 17.51 -68.50
N ILE A 614 60.41 16.30 -68.91
CA ILE A 614 60.50 15.91 -70.32
C ILE A 614 59.25 15.17 -70.79
N GLU A 615 59.11 15.03 -72.12
CA GLU A 615 58.01 14.30 -72.74
C GLU A 615 57.97 12.84 -72.23
N GLY A 616 56.83 12.42 -71.68
CA GLY A 616 56.55 11.09 -71.12
C GLY A 616 56.48 11.07 -69.60
N GLU A 617 56.90 12.15 -68.93
CA GLU A 617 56.96 12.20 -67.47
C GLU A 617 55.66 12.64 -66.83
N THR A 618 55.43 12.12 -65.63
CA THR A 618 54.28 12.43 -64.81
C THR A 618 54.71 12.93 -63.43
N LEU A 619 53.96 13.92 -62.94
CA LEU A 619 54.08 14.45 -61.60
C LEU A 619 52.79 14.13 -60.83
N SER A 620 52.86 13.20 -59.88
CA SER A 620 51.75 12.95 -58.95
C SER A 620 51.93 13.80 -57.69
N VAL A 621 50.89 14.54 -57.34
CA VAL A 621 50.81 15.33 -56.12
C VAL A 621 49.62 14.86 -55.31
N ARG A 622 49.88 14.34 -54.12
CA ARG A 622 48.86 13.86 -53.18
C ARG A 622 48.85 14.75 -51.96
N TYR A 623 47.68 15.25 -51.57
CA TYR A 623 47.56 16.19 -50.44
C TYR A 623 46.15 16.22 -49.85
N HIS A 624 46.04 16.78 -48.65
CA HIS A 624 44.75 17.07 -48.04
C HIS A 624 44.36 18.53 -48.25
N TYR A 625 43.08 18.82 -48.39
CA TYR A 625 42.57 20.18 -48.60
C TYR A 625 41.22 20.38 -47.92
N ILE A 626 40.83 21.64 -47.77
CA ILE A 626 39.52 22.02 -47.24
C ILE A 626 38.50 21.89 -48.36
N MET A 627 37.59 20.92 -48.26
CA MET A 627 36.48 20.78 -49.22
C MET A 627 35.37 21.79 -48.94
N ASP A 628 35.07 21.97 -47.65
CA ASP A 628 33.94 22.77 -47.18
C ASP A 628 34.31 23.33 -45.80
N HIS A 629 34.01 24.60 -45.57
CA HIS A 629 34.16 25.26 -44.27
C HIS A 629 32.84 25.92 -43.90
N ARG A 630 32.09 25.24 -43.02
CA ARG A 630 30.71 25.59 -42.67
C ARG A 630 30.66 26.52 -41.47
N GLN A 631 29.74 27.48 -41.55
CA GLN A 631 29.31 28.30 -40.42
C GLN A 631 27.85 28.03 -40.04
N GLU A 632 27.17 27.16 -40.79
CA GLU A 632 25.79 26.75 -40.55
C GLU A 632 25.70 25.23 -40.39
N PHE A 633 24.92 24.80 -39.40
CA PHE A 633 24.71 23.40 -39.08
C PHE A 633 23.22 23.16 -38.87
N GLU A 634 22.68 22.18 -39.58
CA GLU A 634 21.28 21.79 -39.48
C GLU A 634 21.16 20.51 -38.64
N ILE A 635 20.19 20.49 -37.72
CA ILE A 635 19.95 19.39 -36.79
C ILE A 635 18.70 18.64 -37.21
N ASN A 636 18.90 17.60 -38.01
CA ASN A 636 17.81 16.78 -38.50
C ASN A 636 17.52 15.58 -37.57
N GLY A 637 16.30 15.05 -37.68
CA GLY A 637 15.88 13.84 -36.97
C GLY A 637 15.52 14.01 -35.49
N VAL A 638 15.41 15.25 -34.98
CA VAL A 638 14.97 15.50 -33.60
C VAL A 638 13.56 16.08 -33.59
N LYS A 639 12.63 15.42 -32.89
CA LYS A 639 11.24 15.88 -32.75
C LYS A 639 11.12 16.93 -31.65
N ASN A 640 10.16 17.85 -31.77
CA ASN A 640 9.84 18.90 -30.78
C ASN A 640 11.02 19.83 -30.43
N LEU A 641 11.87 20.14 -31.41
CA LEU A 641 13.05 20.98 -31.20
C LEU A 641 12.68 22.33 -30.57
N GLU A 642 11.54 22.92 -30.92
CA GLU A 642 11.06 24.20 -30.42
C GLU A 642 10.89 24.26 -28.90
N LYS A 643 10.74 23.12 -28.20
CA LYS A 643 10.61 23.05 -26.73
C LYS A 643 11.90 22.64 -26.02
N SER A 644 12.97 22.37 -26.75
CA SER A 644 14.24 21.87 -26.19
C SER A 644 15.22 22.99 -25.87
N VAL A 645 16.05 22.76 -24.85
CA VAL A 645 17.16 23.65 -24.44
C VAL A 645 18.44 23.20 -25.14
N TRP A 646 19.15 24.13 -25.77
CA TRP A 646 20.33 23.83 -26.58
C TRP A 646 21.57 24.43 -25.92
N THR A 647 22.63 23.63 -25.81
CA THR A 647 23.97 24.11 -25.42
C THR A 647 24.94 23.77 -26.54
N VAL A 648 25.55 24.79 -27.12
CA VAL A 648 26.50 24.65 -28.25
C VAL A 648 27.92 24.78 -27.71
N PHE A 649 28.80 23.92 -28.19
CA PHE A 649 30.22 23.91 -27.86
C PHE A 649 31.05 23.98 -29.14
N VAL A 650 32.15 24.73 -29.10
CA VAL A 650 33.18 24.79 -30.14
C VAL A 650 34.50 24.35 -29.50
N ASN A 651 35.07 23.23 -29.96
CA ASN A 651 36.25 22.61 -29.37
C ASN A 651 36.09 22.39 -27.85
N ASP A 652 34.96 21.79 -27.47
CA ASP A 652 34.54 21.49 -26.09
C ASP A 652 34.39 22.69 -25.15
N LYS A 653 34.49 23.93 -25.67
CA LYS A 653 34.19 25.14 -24.91
C LYS A 653 32.77 25.61 -25.22
N PRO A 654 31.93 25.92 -24.21
CA PRO A 654 30.61 26.49 -24.44
C PRO A 654 30.71 27.75 -25.31
N GLU A 655 29.89 27.83 -26.34
CA GLU A 655 29.81 28.97 -27.26
C GLU A 655 28.43 29.62 -27.14
N SER A 656 28.42 30.94 -27.01
CA SER A 656 27.20 31.74 -26.87
C SER A 656 26.92 32.60 -28.10
N ASN A 657 27.93 32.79 -28.96
CA ASN A 657 27.84 33.62 -30.15
C ASN A 657 27.35 32.82 -31.36
N PHE A 658 26.12 32.31 -31.28
CA PHE A 658 25.43 31.64 -32.36
C PHE A 658 23.96 32.08 -32.43
N LYS A 659 23.38 31.98 -33.62
CA LYS A 659 21.95 32.19 -33.85
C LYS A 659 21.28 30.85 -34.06
N ARG A 660 20.15 30.64 -33.40
CA ARG A 660 19.29 29.48 -33.59
C ARG A 660 18.04 29.88 -34.36
N GLN A 661 17.76 29.18 -35.46
CA GLN A 661 16.52 29.29 -36.22
C GLN A 661 15.96 27.89 -36.48
N LEU A 662 14.88 27.53 -35.78
CA LEU A 662 14.29 26.18 -35.82
C LEU A 662 15.32 25.09 -35.47
N ASN A 663 15.70 24.28 -36.47
CA ASN A 663 16.67 23.19 -36.43
C ASN A 663 18.08 23.63 -36.85
N ARG A 664 18.31 24.90 -37.20
CA ARG A 664 19.59 25.41 -37.70
C ARG A 664 20.34 26.25 -36.66
N ILE A 665 21.65 26.09 -36.60
CA ILE A 665 22.59 26.97 -35.91
C ILE A 665 23.47 27.67 -36.94
N THR A 666 23.62 28.99 -36.81
CA THR A 666 24.53 29.81 -37.62
C THR A 666 25.49 30.56 -36.69
N PHE A 667 26.79 30.57 -37.00
CA PHE A 667 27.80 31.33 -36.27
C PHE A 667 28.06 32.67 -36.96
N ASP A 668 28.05 33.76 -36.19
CA ASP A 668 28.29 35.12 -36.73
C ASP A 668 29.78 35.40 -37.04
N ARG A 669 30.69 34.48 -36.66
CA ARG A 669 32.12 34.56 -36.92
C ARG A 669 32.61 33.27 -37.59
N PRO A 670 33.62 33.36 -38.49
CA PRO A 670 34.26 32.17 -39.04
C PRO A 670 34.78 31.27 -37.93
N LEU A 671 34.41 29.99 -37.99
CA LEU A 671 34.91 28.98 -37.07
C LEU A 671 36.40 28.70 -37.35
N PRO A 672 37.17 28.23 -36.36
CA PRO A 672 38.51 27.71 -36.63
C PRO A 672 38.43 26.52 -37.60
N LEU A 673 39.48 26.35 -38.42
CA LEU A 673 39.62 25.15 -39.25
C LEU A 673 39.65 23.91 -38.36
N GLN A 674 38.94 22.86 -38.79
CA GLN A 674 38.81 21.58 -38.08
C GLN A 674 38.20 21.71 -36.67
N ALA A 675 37.45 22.78 -36.41
CA ALA A 675 36.75 22.92 -35.14
C ALA A 675 35.66 21.85 -35.00
N LYS A 676 35.58 21.24 -33.80
CA LYS A 676 34.54 20.29 -33.42
C LYS A 676 33.37 21.07 -32.83
N ILE A 677 32.22 20.98 -33.48
CA ILE A 677 30.97 21.60 -33.04
C ILE A 677 30.13 20.53 -32.38
N ARG A 678 29.77 20.73 -31.10
CA ARG A 678 28.96 19.78 -30.35
C ARG A 678 27.72 20.51 -29.83
N VAL A 679 26.54 19.97 -30.13
CA VAL A 679 25.26 20.54 -29.73
C VAL A 679 24.57 19.55 -28.81
N GLU A 680 24.35 19.96 -27.57
CA GLU A 680 23.56 19.21 -26.61
C GLU A 680 22.12 19.74 -26.58
N ILE A 681 21.17 18.84 -26.77
CA ILE A 681 19.74 19.14 -26.84
C ILE A 681 19.06 18.39 -25.72
N LEU A 682 18.54 19.14 -24.75
CA LEU A 682 17.77 18.61 -23.63
C LEU A 682 16.29 18.74 -23.93
N GLY A 683 15.61 17.60 -24.12
CA GLY A 683 14.18 17.51 -24.37
C GLY A 683 13.45 16.78 -23.24
N LYS A 684 12.13 17.00 -23.16
CA LYS A 684 11.20 16.20 -22.36
C LYS A 684 10.25 15.54 -23.34
N ILE A 685 10.12 14.21 -23.30
CA ILE A 685 9.11 13.46 -24.06
C ILE A 685 7.74 13.74 -23.47
#